data_AF-R7TEM2-F1
#
_entry.id   AF-R7TEM2-F1
#
_cell.length_a   1.000
_cell.length_b   1.000
_cell.length_c   1.000
_cell.angle_alpha   90.00
_cell.angle_beta   90.00
_cell.angle_gamma   90.00
#
_symmetry.space_group_name_H-M   'P 1'
#
loop_
_entity.id
_entity.type
_entity.pdbx_description
1 polymer ?
#
loop_
_entity_poly.entity_id
_entity_poly.type
_entity_poly.pdbx_seq_one_letter_code
_entity_poly.pdbx_strand_id
1 'polypeptide(L)'
;MSPVNVWEVKVTKKTDVEIFFRYIVEGSSWANLQALLISVACFILFYNFHTNLFGKPHKISAKVDRVLRSNNAGSDPKANASATLACIVGVPCEYPYEVDFRVMVMSYDRPQSLEKCLSFLENVDTMGDTMRIEIWIDRASEGEVNEETVKVAERFRLKGNDCGVHVRERNAGITGQWTDTWRPQLGTKEIGLIVEDDVDVSPLAYRWLKAAHKTYDKRSDIQGYTLQMQNVNFFGGKMRPMFAPKNETVYMYPVLGTWGFSPHPKTWREFQDWAHDVRDKQKVKPYVPGILPTQWYKGFEKRHQEASMWEMWHIYYSYIKDLYCVYCNLKVHTGKGSSWANLQVLLILMACLILFYIFHTSLFGEPHKISATVLRSNNAGSDPKANASATLACMVGVPCEYPDEVDFRVMVMTYDRPQSLEKCLSFLENIDTMGDTMRIEIWIDRSSEGEVNEETVKVAERFRLKGNDCGVHVRERNAGITGQWTDTWRPQLGTKEIGLIVEDDVDVSPLAYRWLKAAHKTYDKRSDIQGYTLQMQNVNFFGGKMRPMFAPKNETVYMYPVLGTWGFSPHPKTWREFQDWAHDVRDKQKMKPYVPGILPTQWYKGFEKRHQEASMWEMWHIYYSYIKDLYCVYCNLKVHTGKGNVLLSWNRKEKGLHFDNKQVVKSTADLLSHWNDSFVVFPRKTIQFFYNGTIYRRV
;
A
#
# COMPACT_ATOMS: atom_id res chain seq x y z
N MET A 1 -65.76 7.35 -20.04
CA MET A 1 -65.97 6.29 -21.05
C MET A 1 -64.63 5.61 -21.29
N SER A 2 -64.53 4.32 -20.96
CA SER A 2 -63.47 3.40 -21.42
C SER A 2 -63.70 3.05 -22.92
N PRO A 3 -62.82 2.32 -23.66
CA PRO A 3 -61.62 1.61 -23.22
C PRO A 3 -60.38 1.69 -24.13
N VAL A 4 -59.31 1.14 -23.57
CA VAL A 4 -58.06 0.63 -24.17
C VAL A 4 -58.32 -0.34 -25.32
N ASN A 5 -57.50 -0.31 -26.38
CA ASN A 5 -57.01 -1.51 -27.07
C ASN A 5 -55.71 -1.27 -27.85
N VAL A 6 -54.88 -2.31 -27.79
CA VAL A 6 -53.49 -2.48 -28.24
C VAL A 6 -53.42 -2.73 -29.75
N TRP A 7 -52.35 -2.25 -30.41
CA TRP A 7 -51.83 -2.87 -31.64
C TRP A 7 -50.29 -2.94 -31.61
N GLU A 8 -49.80 -4.13 -31.96
CA GLU A 8 -48.41 -4.55 -32.08
C GLU A 8 -47.60 -3.72 -33.07
N VAL A 9 -46.30 -3.50 -32.77
CA VAL A 9 -45.29 -3.23 -33.78
C VAL A 9 -44.27 -4.36 -33.77
N LYS A 10 -44.31 -5.20 -34.81
CA LYS A 10 -43.23 -6.13 -35.18
C LYS A 10 -42.04 -5.33 -35.69
N VAL A 11 -40.90 -5.40 -35.01
CA VAL A 11 -39.61 -4.92 -35.54
C VAL A 11 -38.77 -6.10 -35.95
N THR A 12 -38.41 -6.14 -37.23
CA THR A 12 -37.49 -7.09 -37.85
C THR A 12 -36.23 -6.36 -38.29
N LYS A 13 -35.09 -7.04 -38.19
CA LYS A 13 -33.72 -6.71 -38.63
C LYS A 13 -32.78 -6.04 -37.60
N LYS A 14 -32.01 -6.91 -36.93
CA LYS A 14 -30.53 -7.03 -36.77
C LYS A 14 -29.59 -5.81 -36.77
N THR A 15 -30.02 -4.58 -37.02
CA THR A 15 -29.10 -3.45 -37.27
C THR A 15 -28.91 -2.50 -36.08
N ASP A 16 -29.72 -2.61 -35.02
CA ASP A 16 -29.56 -1.75 -33.82
C ASP A 16 -28.72 -2.40 -32.70
N VAL A 17 -28.48 -3.71 -32.76
CA VAL A 17 -27.62 -4.42 -31.80
C VAL A 17 -26.14 -4.11 -32.06
N GLU A 18 -25.73 -3.88 -33.31
CA GLU A 18 -24.35 -3.51 -33.63
C GLU A 18 -24.00 -2.07 -33.21
N ILE A 19 -24.96 -1.15 -33.22
CA ILE A 19 -24.76 0.23 -32.74
C ILE A 19 -24.71 0.27 -31.21
N PHE A 20 -25.53 -0.55 -30.54
CA PHE A 20 -25.49 -0.69 -29.08
C PHE A 20 -24.20 -1.37 -28.57
N PHE A 21 -23.67 -2.36 -29.30
CA PHE A 21 -22.39 -3.01 -28.94
C PHE A 21 -21.16 -2.15 -29.24
N ARG A 22 -21.15 -1.36 -30.32
CA ARG A 22 -20.02 -0.43 -30.59
C ARG A 22 -19.88 0.65 -29.51
N TYR A 23 -20.98 1.14 -28.96
CA TYR A 23 -20.94 2.16 -27.90
C TYR A 23 -20.45 1.63 -26.53
N ILE A 24 -20.55 0.31 -26.29
CA ILE A 24 -20.05 -0.33 -25.05
C ILE A 24 -18.57 -0.69 -25.16
N VAL A 25 -18.07 -1.03 -26.36
CA VAL A 25 -16.68 -1.48 -26.57
C VAL A 25 -15.68 -0.32 -26.66
N GLU A 26 -16.09 0.88 -27.08
CA GLU A 26 -15.18 2.04 -27.16
C GLU A 26 -14.99 2.81 -25.84
N GLY A 27 -15.64 2.41 -24.74
CA GLY A 27 -15.58 3.10 -23.45
C GLY A 27 -15.38 2.24 -22.19
N SER A 28 -15.26 0.92 -22.32
CA SER A 28 -15.29 0.00 -21.16
C SER A 28 -13.94 -0.66 -20.90
N SER A 29 -13.50 -0.71 -19.63
CA SER A 29 -12.28 -1.39 -19.21
C SER A 29 -12.40 -2.93 -19.34
N TRP A 30 -11.27 -3.60 -19.59
CA TRP A 30 -11.14 -5.06 -19.73
C TRP A 30 -11.79 -5.89 -18.61
N ALA A 31 -11.92 -5.32 -17.40
CA ALA A 31 -12.60 -5.94 -16.26
C ALA A 31 -14.10 -6.17 -16.50
N ASN A 32 -14.77 -5.28 -17.25
CA ASN A 32 -16.19 -5.41 -17.56
C ASN A 32 -16.44 -6.51 -18.61
N LEU A 33 -15.47 -6.74 -19.51
CA LEU A 33 -15.52 -7.81 -20.49
C LEU A 33 -15.29 -9.19 -19.85
N GLN A 34 -14.39 -9.27 -18.87
CA GLN A 34 -14.16 -10.50 -18.09
C GLN A 34 -15.38 -10.87 -17.23
N ALA A 35 -16.03 -9.89 -16.59
CA ALA A 35 -17.24 -10.13 -15.81
C ALA A 35 -18.38 -10.67 -16.70
N LEU A 36 -18.56 -10.12 -17.90
CA LEU A 36 -19.57 -10.59 -18.86
C LEU A 36 -19.30 -12.03 -19.34
N LEU A 37 -18.04 -12.36 -19.63
CA LEU A 37 -17.64 -13.71 -20.05
C LEU A 37 -17.81 -14.75 -18.93
N ILE A 38 -17.52 -14.37 -17.69
CA ILE A 38 -17.74 -15.24 -16.51
C ILE A 38 -19.24 -15.46 -16.29
N SER A 39 -20.08 -14.43 -16.41
CA SER A 39 -21.53 -14.57 -16.28
C SER A 39 -22.14 -15.47 -17.37
N VAL A 40 -21.65 -15.38 -18.61
CA VAL A 40 -22.10 -16.27 -19.71
C VAL A 40 -21.63 -17.71 -19.50
N ALA A 41 -20.39 -17.92 -19.03
CA ALA A 41 -19.87 -19.25 -18.70
C ALA A 41 -20.63 -19.90 -17.54
N CYS A 42 -20.97 -19.13 -16.50
CA CYS A 42 -21.79 -19.60 -15.39
C CYS A 42 -23.22 -19.97 -15.84
N PHE A 43 -23.81 -19.21 -16.77
CA PHE A 43 -25.13 -19.51 -17.32
C PHE A 43 -25.13 -20.80 -18.16
N ILE A 44 -24.08 -21.02 -18.96
CA ILE A 44 -23.92 -22.24 -19.78
C ILE A 44 -23.66 -23.47 -18.90
N LEU A 45 -22.86 -23.34 -17.83
CA LEU A 45 -22.61 -24.41 -16.88
C LEU A 45 -23.87 -24.76 -16.07
N PHE A 46 -24.69 -23.76 -15.72
CA PHE A 46 -25.96 -23.97 -15.02
C PHE A 46 -27.02 -24.64 -15.93
N TYR A 47 -27.10 -24.24 -17.20
CA TYR A 47 -28.00 -24.87 -18.19
C TYR A 47 -27.66 -26.35 -18.41
N ASN A 48 -26.36 -26.69 -18.52
CA ASN A 48 -25.91 -28.07 -18.70
C ASN A 48 -26.03 -28.95 -17.44
N PHE A 49 -25.97 -28.35 -16.24
CA PHE A 49 -26.17 -29.06 -14.98
C PHE A 49 -27.66 -29.42 -14.78
N HIS A 50 -28.58 -28.56 -15.22
CA HIS A 50 -30.01 -28.79 -15.03
C HIS A 50 -30.59 -29.84 -15.99
N THR A 51 -30.05 -29.98 -17.20
CA THR A 51 -30.50 -30.99 -18.19
C THR A 51 -30.03 -32.42 -17.89
N ASN A 52 -29.10 -32.64 -16.94
CA ASN A 52 -28.54 -33.96 -16.63
C ASN A 52 -29.24 -34.70 -15.47
N LEU A 53 -30.23 -34.07 -14.80
CA LEU A 53 -30.93 -34.63 -13.63
C LEU A 53 -32.29 -35.30 -13.95
N PHE A 54 -32.72 -35.32 -15.22
CA PHE A 54 -33.87 -36.10 -15.68
C PHE A 54 -33.48 -36.95 -16.91
N GLY A 55 -33.71 -38.26 -16.84
CA GLY A 55 -33.07 -39.28 -17.69
C GLY A 55 -33.41 -39.29 -19.20
N LYS A 56 -32.45 -39.87 -19.93
CA LYS A 56 -32.17 -40.02 -21.39
C LYS A 56 -33.12 -41.00 -22.15
N PRO A 57 -32.88 -41.42 -23.44
CA PRO A 57 -32.03 -40.92 -24.55
C PRO A 57 -32.75 -40.85 -25.93
N HIS A 58 -32.17 -40.17 -26.93
CA HIS A 58 -32.21 -40.68 -28.32
C HIS A 58 -30.87 -40.44 -29.04
N LYS A 59 -30.32 -41.55 -29.56
CA LYS A 59 -29.19 -41.61 -30.49
C LYS A 59 -29.57 -40.94 -31.82
N ILE A 60 -28.73 -40.04 -32.33
CA ILE A 60 -28.45 -39.96 -33.77
C ILE A 60 -26.94 -39.75 -33.94
N SER A 61 -26.34 -40.67 -34.69
CA SER A 61 -24.94 -40.64 -35.11
C SER A 61 -24.81 -39.72 -36.33
N ALA A 62 -23.74 -38.94 -36.43
CA ALA A 62 -23.22 -38.52 -37.72
C ALA A 62 -21.69 -38.47 -37.66
N LYS A 63 -21.09 -39.36 -38.45
CA LYS A 63 -19.67 -39.39 -38.83
C LYS A 63 -19.22 -38.03 -39.35
N VAL A 64 -17.99 -37.64 -39.01
CA VAL A 64 -17.18 -36.80 -39.90
C VAL A 64 -15.89 -37.56 -40.16
N ASP A 65 -15.80 -38.11 -41.36
CA ASP A 65 -14.67 -38.85 -41.86
C ASP A 65 -13.46 -37.94 -42.10
N ARG A 66 -12.30 -38.46 -41.71
CA ARG A 66 -10.97 -38.01 -42.08
C ARG A 66 -10.79 -38.21 -43.59
N VAL A 67 -10.57 -37.13 -44.35
CA VAL A 67 -10.04 -37.22 -45.72
C VAL A 67 -8.72 -36.45 -45.79
N LEU A 68 -7.64 -37.21 -45.82
CA LEU A 68 -6.37 -36.83 -46.41
C LEU A 68 -6.59 -36.63 -47.91
N ARG A 69 -6.16 -35.49 -48.46
CA ARG A 69 -5.63 -35.42 -49.82
C ARG A 69 -4.68 -34.24 -49.98
N SER A 70 -3.56 -34.59 -50.58
CA SER A 70 -2.33 -33.85 -50.82
C SER A 70 -2.39 -32.94 -52.04
N ASN A 71 -1.41 -32.02 -52.06
CA ASN A 71 -0.79 -31.34 -53.20
C ASN A 71 -1.56 -30.19 -53.87
N ASN A 72 -1.04 -28.97 -53.69
CA ASN A 72 -0.24 -28.35 -54.75
C ASN A 72 0.71 -27.28 -54.22
N ALA A 73 1.90 -27.29 -54.81
CA ALA A 73 3.05 -26.48 -54.53
C ALA A 73 2.85 -25.00 -54.92
N GLY A 74 3.53 -24.10 -54.21
CA GLY A 74 3.64 -22.70 -54.59
C GLY A 74 4.20 -21.81 -53.49
N SER A 75 5.49 -21.50 -53.61
CA SER A 75 6.29 -20.49 -52.88
C SER A 75 6.42 -20.66 -51.37
N ASP A 76 7.58 -21.19 -50.99
CA ASP A 76 8.11 -21.32 -49.63
C ASP A 76 8.84 -20.03 -49.20
N PRO A 77 8.42 -19.35 -48.10
CA PRO A 77 9.27 -18.42 -47.35
C PRO A 77 9.54 -18.92 -45.92
N LYS A 78 9.49 -20.24 -45.66
CA LYS A 78 9.81 -20.87 -44.38
C LYS A 78 11.10 -21.68 -44.45
N ALA A 79 12.14 -21.04 -44.96
CA ALA A 79 13.51 -21.40 -44.67
C ALA A 79 14.19 -20.19 -44.02
N ASN A 80 13.93 -19.97 -42.72
CA ASN A 80 14.87 -19.22 -41.89
C ASN A 80 15.26 -20.10 -40.71
N ALA A 81 16.56 -20.38 -40.70
CA ALA A 81 17.23 -21.36 -39.87
C ALA A 81 17.01 -21.13 -38.38
N SER A 82 16.60 -22.19 -37.69
CA SER A 82 17.07 -22.46 -36.33
C SER A 82 18.56 -22.79 -36.43
N ALA A 83 19.38 -21.75 -36.60
CA ALA A 83 20.80 -21.87 -36.33
C ALA A 83 20.95 -21.78 -34.82
N THR A 84 21.21 -22.92 -34.18
CA THR A 84 21.67 -22.98 -32.80
C THR A 84 22.92 -22.10 -32.72
N LEU A 85 22.82 -20.88 -32.18
CA LEU A 85 24.01 -20.09 -31.92
C LEU A 85 24.83 -20.86 -30.90
N ALA A 86 26.08 -21.17 -31.25
CA ALA A 86 27.01 -21.80 -30.33
C ALA A 86 27.24 -20.85 -29.14
N CYS A 87 26.63 -21.17 -28.00
CA CYS A 87 26.61 -20.33 -26.81
C CYS A 87 27.91 -20.51 -26.02
N ILE A 88 28.94 -19.77 -26.40
CA ILE A 88 30.24 -19.78 -25.71
C ILE A 88 30.13 -18.92 -24.44
N VAL A 89 30.32 -19.53 -23.27
CA VAL A 89 30.36 -18.79 -21.99
C VAL A 89 31.49 -17.76 -22.02
N GLY A 90 31.18 -16.53 -21.61
CA GLY A 90 32.12 -15.41 -21.59
C GLY A 90 32.22 -14.63 -22.92
N VAL A 91 31.45 -15.01 -23.95
CA VAL A 91 31.35 -14.28 -25.21
C VAL A 91 29.91 -13.78 -25.39
N PRO A 92 29.68 -12.45 -25.41
CA PRO A 92 28.35 -11.91 -25.61
C PRO A 92 27.75 -12.25 -26.98
N CYS A 93 26.48 -12.64 -26.98
CA CYS A 93 25.76 -13.17 -28.13
C CYS A 93 25.28 -12.08 -29.10
N GLU A 94 25.82 -12.05 -30.33
CA GLU A 94 25.31 -11.22 -31.44
C GLU A 94 24.33 -12.05 -32.29
N TYR A 95 23.08 -11.59 -32.43
CA TYR A 95 22.06 -12.29 -33.21
C TYR A 95 22.13 -11.87 -34.68
N PRO A 96 22.03 -12.78 -35.67
CA PRO A 96 22.28 -12.48 -37.08
C PRO A 96 21.09 -11.83 -37.82
N TYR A 97 20.02 -11.44 -37.11
CA TYR A 97 18.80 -10.88 -37.68
C TYR A 97 18.31 -9.70 -36.83
N GLU A 98 17.72 -8.71 -37.49
CA GLU A 98 17.18 -7.52 -36.84
C GLU A 98 15.76 -7.75 -36.31
N VAL A 99 15.50 -7.24 -35.12
CA VAL A 99 14.16 -7.11 -34.51
C VAL A 99 14.06 -5.72 -33.88
N ASP A 100 12.84 -5.23 -33.73
CA ASP A 100 12.60 -3.96 -33.05
C ASP A 100 12.66 -4.11 -31.52
N PHE A 101 12.23 -5.26 -30.99
CA PHE A 101 12.22 -5.56 -29.56
C PHE A 101 12.74 -6.97 -29.25
N ARG A 102 13.84 -7.05 -28.50
CA ARG A 102 14.40 -8.32 -28.02
C ARG A 102 14.28 -8.42 -26.52
N VAL A 103 13.73 -9.53 -26.03
CA VAL A 103 13.66 -9.83 -24.60
C VAL A 103 14.56 -11.03 -24.29
N MET A 104 15.54 -10.83 -23.42
CA MET A 104 16.41 -11.87 -22.91
C MET A 104 15.89 -12.31 -21.54
N VAL A 105 15.42 -13.55 -21.45
CA VAL A 105 14.92 -14.16 -20.20
C VAL A 105 16.01 -15.04 -19.63
N MET A 106 16.51 -14.71 -18.44
CA MET A 106 17.51 -15.51 -17.72
C MET A 106 16.81 -16.47 -16.75
N SER A 107 17.16 -17.74 -16.83
CA SER A 107 16.52 -18.82 -16.08
C SER A 107 17.56 -19.83 -15.59
N TYR A 108 17.22 -20.54 -14.51
CA TYR A 108 18.08 -21.59 -13.95
C TYR A 108 17.29 -22.88 -13.66
N ASP A 109 16.66 -22.99 -12.49
CA ASP A 109 16.01 -24.21 -12.01
C ASP A 109 14.57 -23.99 -11.50
N ARG A 110 13.94 -22.87 -11.90
CA ARG A 110 12.62 -22.44 -11.43
C ARG A 110 11.55 -22.51 -12.54
N PRO A 111 11.11 -23.71 -12.97
CA PRO A 111 10.22 -23.88 -14.11
C PRO A 111 8.89 -23.11 -13.98
N GLN A 112 8.31 -23.07 -12.78
CA GLN A 112 7.06 -22.34 -12.52
C GLN A 112 7.23 -20.81 -12.58
N SER A 113 8.41 -20.30 -12.19
CA SER A 113 8.70 -18.86 -12.28
C SER A 113 8.86 -18.50 -13.75
N LEU A 114 9.67 -19.27 -14.49
CA LEU A 114 9.85 -19.10 -15.94
C LEU A 114 8.51 -19.13 -16.69
N GLU A 115 7.65 -20.12 -16.44
CA GLU A 115 6.34 -20.23 -17.09
C GLU A 115 5.48 -18.99 -16.83
N LYS A 116 5.48 -18.49 -15.59
CA LYS A 116 4.77 -17.28 -15.22
C LYS A 116 5.33 -16.05 -15.93
N CYS A 117 6.65 -15.84 -15.89
CA CYS A 117 7.32 -14.73 -16.58
C CYS A 117 6.99 -14.71 -18.09
N LEU A 118 7.09 -15.86 -18.75
CA LEU A 118 6.75 -16.02 -20.17
C LEU A 118 5.29 -15.69 -20.47
N SER A 119 4.35 -16.06 -19.58
CA SER A 119 2.93 -15.72 -19.74
C SER A 119 2.67 -14.21 -19.70
N PHE A 120 3.45 -13.44 -18.93
CA PHE A 120 3.34 -11.99 -18.93
C PHE A 120 3.95 -11.37 -20.19
N LEU A 121 5.10 -11.89 -20.63
CA LEU A 121 5.76 -11.44 -21.85
C LEU A 121 4.92 -11.68 -23.10
N GLU A 122 4.14 -12.77 -23.15
CA GLU A 122 3.20 -13.06 -24.24
C GLU A 122 2.13 -11.97 -24.44
N ASN A 123 1.84 -11.20 -23.38
CA ASN A 123 0.81 -10.17 -23.39
C ASN A 123 1.35 -8.74 -23.61
N VAL A 124 2.63 -8.59 -23.95
CA VAL A 124 3.23 -7.27 -24.23
C VAL A 124 2.69 -6.69 -25.53
N ASP A 125 2.20 -5.46 -25.47
CA ASP A 125 1.78 -4.67 -26.63
C ASP A 125 3.03 -4.21 -27.41
N THR A 126 3.32 -4.91 -28.51
CA THR A 126 4.45 -4.59 -29.40
C THR A 126 4.17 -3.37 -30.28
N MET A 127 2.96 -2.82 -30.27
CA MET A 127 2.55 -1.70 -31.12
C MET A 127 2.76 -1.96 -32.63
N GLY A 128 2.70 -3.22 -33.05
CA GLY A 128 2.92 -3.65 -34.43
C GLY A 128 4.38 -3.89 -34.80
N ASP A 129 5.32 -3.63 -33.89
CA ASP A 129 6.74 -3.91 -34.08
C ASP A 129 7.06 -5.39 -33.88
N THR A 130 8.19 -5.82 -34.46
CA THR A 130 8.70 -7.19 -34.35
C THR A 130 9.28 -7.45 -32.97
N MET A 131 8.85 -8.53 -32.32
CA MET A 131 9.33 -8.93 -31.00
C MET A 131 9.87 -10.35 -31.02
N ARG A 132 11.00 -10.57 -30.34
CA ARG A 132 11.57 -11.89 -30.11
C ARG A 132 11.94 -12.09 -28.65
N ILE A 133 11.65 -13.29 -28.12
CA ILE A 133 12.05 -13.71 -26.77
C ILE A 133 13.16 -14.74 -26.89
N GLU A 134 14.27 -14.50 -26.20
CA GLU A 134 15.43 -15.38 -26.09
C GLU A 134 15.50 -15.92 -24.66
N ILE A 135 15.21 -17.21 -24.48
CA ILE A 135 15.18 -17.87 -23.19
C ILE A 135 16.53 -18.53 -22.95
N TRP A 136 17.27 -18.05 -21.97
CA TRP A 136 18.59 -18.54 -21.60
C TRP A 136 18.52 -19.33 -20.31
N ILE A 137 18.89 -20.61 -20.36
CA ILE A 137 18.87 -21.53 -19.23
C ILE A 137 20.30 -21.86 -18.84
N ASP A 138 20.70 -21.40 -17.66
CA ASP A 138 22.03 -21.69 -17.10
C ASP A 138 22.08 -23.10 -16.49
N ARG A 139 23.28 -23.64 -16.37
CA ARG A 139 23.55 -24.97 -15.82
C ARG A 139 24.15 -24.86 -14.43
N ALA A 140 23.96 -25.86 -13.56
CA ALA A 140 24.63 -25.92 -12.27
C ALA A 140 26.17 -25.97 -12.45
N SER A 141 26.93 -25.46 -11.47
CA SER A 141 28.40 -25.57 -11.48
C SER A 141 28.85 -27.04 -11.47
N GLU A 142 28.09 -27.89 -10.78
CA GLU A 142 28.18 -29.34 -10.79
C GLU A 142 26.77 -29.90 -10.97
N GLY A 143 26.51 -30.64 -12.05
CA GLY A 143 25.21 -31.27 -12.32
C GLY A 143 24.67 -31.06 -13.73
N GLU A 144 23.48 -31.59 -13.98
CA GLU A 144 22.74 -31.43 -15.24
C GLU A 144 21.85 -30.19 -15.23
N VAL A 145 21.39 -29.77 -16.41
CA VAL A 145 20.38 -28.71 -16.51
C VAL A 145 19.06 -29.20 -15.94
N ASN A 146 18.26 -28.30 -15.37
CA ASN A 146 16.91 -28.64 -14.92
C ASN A 146 16.02 -28.95 -16.14
N GLU A 147 15.76 -30.23 -16.39
CA GLU A 147 14.99 -30.68 -17.56
C GLU A 147 13.58 -30.08 -17.64
N GLU A 148 12.92 -29.85 -16.50
CA GLU A 148 11.56 -29.29 -16.52
C GLU A 148 11.58 -27.82 -16.96
N THR A 149 12.61 -27.08 -16.58
CA THR A 149 12.82 -25.69 -17.04
C THR A 149 13.05 -25.66 -18.55
N VAL A 150 13.83 -26.61 -19.08
CA VAL A 150 14.02 -26.78 -20.54
C VAL A 150 12.68 -27.09 -21.21
N LYS A 151 11.90 -28.04 -20.68
CA LYS A 151 10.59 -28.40 -21.22
C LYS A 151 9.62 -27.22 -21.21
N VAL A 152 9.61 -26.39 -20.18
CA VAL A 152 8.81 -25.15 -20.13
C VAL A 152 9.21 -24.21 -21.26
N ALA A 153 10.52 -23.95 -21.44
CA ALA A 153 11.02 -23.09 -22.51
C ALA A 153 10.70 -23.64 -23.91
N GLU A 154 10.93 -24.94 -24.13
CA GLU A 154 10.68 -25.60 -25.42
C GLU A 154 9.20 -25.73 -25.77
N ARG A 155 8.29 -25.69 -24.79
CA ARG A 155 6.83 -25.68 -25.02
C ARG A 155 6.31 -24.28 -25.34
N PHE A 156 6.99 -23.24 -24.87
CA PHE A 156 6.54 -21.86 -25.06
C PHE A 156 6.53 -21.49 -26.55
N ARG A 157 5.42 -20.87 -26.99
CA ARG A 157 5.27 -20.36 -28.35
C ARG A 157 4.72 -18.95 -28.26
N LEU A 158 5.46 -17.99 -28.80
CA LEU A 158 5.00 -16.61 -28.87
C LEU A 158 3.96 -16.46 -29.99
N LYS A 159 2.81 -15.84 -29.69
CA LYS A 159 1.76 -15.63 -30.70
C LYS A 159 2.28 -14.78 -31.86
N GLY A 160 2.36 -15.39 -33.04
CA GLY A 160 2.72 -14.69 -34.28
C GLY A 160 4.19 -14.28 -34.42
N ASN A 161 5.06 -14.68 -33.49
CA ASN A 161 6.48 -14.35 -33.49
C ASN A 161 7.32 -15.57 -33.09
N ASP A 162 8.62 -15.51 -33.32
CA ASP A 162 9.54 -16.60 -33.02
C ASP A 162 10.17 -16.43 -31.62
N CYS A 163 10.65 -17.53 -31.02
CA CYS A 163 11.37 -17.52 -29.74
C CYS A 163 12.60 -18.42 -29.82
N GLY A 164 13.71 -18.02 -29.19
CA GLY A 164 14.90 -18.85 -29.06
C GLY A 164 14.99 -19.49 -27.68
N VAL A 165 15.45 -20.74 -27.62
CA VAL A 165 15.77 -21.44 -26.37
C VAL A 165 17.25 -21.81 -26.41
N HIS A 166 18.00 -21.36 -25.40
CA HIS A 166 19.44 -21.46 -25.30
C HIS A 166 19.80 -22.15 -23.99
N VAL A 167 20.19 -23.41 -24.06
CA VAL A 167 20.68 -24.18 -22.90
C VAL A 167 22.21 -24.08 -22.87
N ARG A 168 22.78 -23.58 -21.77
CA ARG A 168 24.23 -23.43 -21.66
C ARG A 168 24.92 -24.77 -21.44
N GLU A 169 26.05 -24.96 -22.13
CA GLU A 169 26.88 -26.15 -21.95
C GLU A 169 27.57 -26.19 -20.58
N ARG A 170 27.90 -25.02 -20.02
CA ARG A 170 28.59 -24.83 -18.74
C ARG A 170 27.92 -23.71 -17.92
N ASN A 171 28.10 -23.75 -16.60
CA ASN A 171 27.65 -22.70 -15.70
C ASN A 171 28.31 -21.36 -16.06
N ALA A 172 27.49 -20.38 -16.41
CA ALA A 172 27.93 -19.00 -16.62
C ALA A 172 27.85 -18.18 -15.33
N GLY A 173 26.98 -18.60 -14.39
CA GLY A 173 26.67 -17.87 -13.18
C GLY A 173 25.91 -16.57 -13.50
N ILE A 174 25.45 -15.88 -12.46
CA ILE A 174 24.62 -14.68 -12.64
C ILE A 174 25.32 -13.60 -13.47
N THR A 175 26.64 -13.41 -13.29
CA THR A 175 27.39 -12.43 -14.08
C THR A 175 27.37 -12.76 -15.56
N GLY A 176 27.68 -14.00 -15.95
CA GLY A 176 27.67 -14.41 -17.35
C GLY A 176 26.26 -14.44 -17.95
N GLN A 177 25.24 -14.77 -17.15
CA GLN A 177 23.84 -14.64 -17.60
C GLN A 177 23.49 -13.18 -17.95
N TRP A 178 23.92 -12.21 -17.16
CA TRP A 178 23.68 -10.81 -17.49
C TRP A 178 24.53 -10.32 -18.67
N THR A 179 25.81 -10.67 -18.73
CA THR A 179 26.72 -10.08 -19.73
C THR A 179 26.68 -10.77 -21.08
N ASP A 180 26.35 -12.05 -21.16
CA ASP A 180 26.58 -12.82 -22.38
C ASP A 180 25.32 -12.98 -23.24
N THR A 181 24.13 -12.73 -22.69
CA THR A 181 22.84 -13.04 -23.35
C THR A 181 22.51 -12.12 -24.52
N TRP A 182 23.12 -10.95 -24.61
CA TRP A 182 22.91 -10.01 -25.71
C TRP A 182 24.10 -9.09 -25.92
N ARG A 183 24.52 -9.00 -27.18
CA ARG A 183 25.43 -7.98 -27.69
C ARG A 183 24.71 -7.17 -28.77
N PRO A 184 24.40 -5.89 -28.50
CA PRO A 184 23.65 -5.07 -29.43
C PRO A 184 24.41 -4.82 -30.74
N GLN A 185 23.68 -4.88 -31.85
CA GLN A 185 24.15 -4.38 -33.13
C GLN A 185 24.04 -2.85 -33.13
N LEU A 186 25.18 -2.16 -33.30
CA LEU A 186 25.18 -0.70 -33.34
C LEU A 186 24.58 -0.19 -34.66
N GLY A 187 23.77 0.86 -34.58
CA GLY A 187 23.14 1.49 -35.74
C GLY A 187 21.76 0.94 -36.11
N THR A 188 21.28 -0.10 -35.41
CA THR A 188 19.92 -0.62 -35.54
C THR A 188 18.95 0.13 -34.62
N LYS A 189 17.64 -0.14 -34.77
CA LYS A 189 16.58 0.37 -33.86
C LYS A 189 16.21 -0.62 -32.75
N GLU A 190 17.01 -1.67 -32.59
CA GLU A 190 16.74 -2.75 -31.65
C GLU A 190 16.75 -2.24 -30.20
N ILE A 191 15.63 -2.45 -29.51
CA ILE A 191 15.51 -2.25 -28.06
C ILE A 191 15.65 -3.61 -27.37
N GLY A 192 16.66 -3.75 -26.50
CA GLY A 192 16.85 -4.95 -25.68
C GLY A 192 16.24 -4.79 -24.28
N LEU A 193 15.61 -5.84 -23.76
CA LEU A 193 15.13 -5.93 -22.38
C LEU A 193 15.67 -7.22 -21.74
N ILE A 194 16.38 -7.10 -20.63
CA ILE A 194 16.86 -8.25 -19.85
C ILE A 194 15.97 -8.43 -18.63
N VAL A 195 15.46 -9.65 -18.43
CA VAL A 195 14.62 -10.03 -17.29
C VAL A 195 15.06 -11.36 -16.70
N GLU A 196 14.93 -11.50 -15.39
CA GLU A 196 15.03 -12.79 -14.70
C GLU A 196 13.69 -13.53 -14.77
N ASP A 197 13.74 -14.86 -14.61
CA ASP A 197 12.58 -15.75 -14.64
C ASP A 197 11.53 -15.46 -13.55
N ASP A 198 11.83 -14.62 -12.55
CA ASP A 198 10.91 -14.20 -11.49
C ASP A 198 10.37 -12.76 -11.64
N VAL A 199 10.54 -12.15 -12.82
CA VAL A 199 10.04 -10.80 -13.13
C VAL A 199 8.73 -10.85 -13.93
N ASP A 200 7.65 -10.32 -13.35
CA ASP A 200 6.39 -10.09 -14.07
C ASP A 200 6.45 -8.78 -14.88
N VAL A 201 6.37 -8.85 -16.21
CA VAL A 201 6.46 -7.68 -17.10
C VAL A 201 5.08 -7.12 -17.44
N SER A 202 4.91 -5.80 -17.38
CA SER A 202 3.65 -5.14 -17.74
C SER A 202 3.35 -5.28 -19.25
N PRO A 203 2.09 -5.47 -19.66
CA PRO A 203 1.68 -5.42 -21.07
C PRO A 203 2.09 -4.12 -21.79
N LEU A 204 2.27 -3.01 -21.06
CA LEU A 204 2.63 -1.71 -21.63
C LEU A 204 4.13 -1.39 -21.52
N ALA A 205 4.95 -2.37 -21.12
CA ALA A 205 6.39 -2.19 -20.92
C ALA A 205 7.09 -1.69 -22.18
N TYR A 206 6.85 -2.33 -23.33
CA TYR A 206 7.49 -1.95 -24.59
C TYR A 206 7.11 -0.54 -25.03
N ARG A 207 5.83 -0.17 -24.87
CA ARG A 207 5.36 1.19 -25.17
C ARG A 207 6.09 2.25 -24.36
N TRP A 208 6.35 1.98 -23.08
CA TRP A 208 7.13 2.88 -22.24
C TRP A 208 8.59 2.94 -22.66
N LEU A 209 9.22 1.79 -22.90
CA LEU A 209 10.62 1.71 -23.37
C LEU A 209 10.81 2.45 -24.70
N LYS A 210 9.96 2.19 -25.68
CA LYS A 210 10.00 2.85 -27.00
C LYS A 210 9.89 4.38 -26.86
N ALA A 211 9.03 4.87 -25.97
CA ALA A 211 8.93 6.31 -25.68
C ALA A 211 10.18 6.87 -24.99
N ALA A 212 10.75 6.13 -24.04
CA ALA A 212 11.95 6.53 -23.31
C ALA A 212 13.18 6.57 -24.23
N HIS A 213 13.42 5.51 -25.00
CA HIS A 213 14.47 5.43 -26.03
C HIS A 213 14.38 6.58 -27.03
N LYS A 214 13.19 6.80 -27.61
CA LYS A 214 12.94 7.93 -28.53
C LYS A 214 13.32 9.28 -27.93
N THR A 215 13.16 9.46 -26.62
CA THR A 215 13.38 10.73 -25.92
C THR A 215 14.83 10.92 -25.49
N TYR A 216 15.49 9.86 -25.01
CA TYR A 216 16.76 9.97 -24.29
C TYR A 216 17.96 9.33 -25.00
N ASP A 217 17.80 8.51 -26.04
CA ASP A 217 18.93 7.81 -26.71
C ASP A 217 19.99 8.76 -27.30
N LYS A 218 19.63 10.00 -27.60
CA LYS A 218 20.59 11.00 -28.10
C LYS A 218 21.53 11.55 -27.03
N ARG A 219 21.24 11.30 -25.75
CA ARG A 219 22.07 11.75 -24.65
C ARG A 219 23.25 10.80 -24.46
N SER A 220 24.44 11.37 -24.29
CA SER A 220 25.67 10.61 -24.08
C SER A 220 25.82 10.05 -22.66
N ASP A 221 25.01 10.51 -21.72
CA ASP A 221 25.10 10.18 -20.28
C ASP A 221 24.08 9.13 -19.84
N ILE A 222 23.57 8.30 -20.75
CA ILE A 222 22.55 7.28 -20.45
C ILE A 222 23.17 5.88 -20.49
N GLN A 223 23.14 5.16 -19.36
CA GLN A 223 23.54 3.74 -19.32
C GLN A 223 22.42 2.81 -19.80
N GLY A 224 21.16 3.24 -19.66
CA GLY A 224 19.99 2.47 -20.02
C GLY A 224 18.72 2.94 -19.34
N TYR A 225 17.71 2.08 -19.40
CA TYR A 225 16.34 2.31 -18.96
C TYR A 225 15.92 1.16 -18.05
N THR A 226 14.92 1.38 -17.22
CA THR A 226 14.43 0.31 -16.33
C THR A 226 12.93 0.39 -16.13
N LEU A 227 12.29 -0.79 -16.20
CA LEU A 227 10.88 -0.96 -15.87
C LEU A 227 10.64 -0.93 -14.35
N GLN A 228 11.67 -1.19 -13.55
CA GLN A 228 11.64 -1.00 -12.11
C GLN A 228 11.30 0.45 -11.76
N MET A 229 10.44 0.64 -10.77
CA MET A 229 10.32 1.91 -10.09
C MET A 229 11.27 1.93 -8.90
N GLN A 230 12.36 2.70 -8.95
CA GLN A 230 13.27 2.80 -7.82
C GLN A 230 12.62 3.60 -6.68
N ASN A 231 12.60 2.99 -5.51
CA ASN A 231 12.09 3.58 -4.28
C ASN A 231 13.19 3.66 -3.21
N VAL A 232 14.44 3.27 -3.53
CA VAL A 232 15.57 3.27 -2.61
C VAL A 232 16.73 4.13 -3.11
N ASN A 233 17.08 5.14 -2.31
CA ASN A 233 18.32 5.89 -2.40
C ASN A 233 19.42 5.12 -1.65
N PHE A 234 20.50 4.82 -2.37
CA PHE A 234 21.64 4.04 -1.89
C PHE A 234 22.79 4.91 -1.35
N PHE A 235 22.69 6.23 -1.44
CA PHE A 235 23.72 7.15 -0.97
C PHE A 235 23.74 7.29 0.56
N GLY A 236 24.94 7.48 1.11
CA GLY A 236 25.18 7.62 2.54
C GLY A 236 25.21 6.29 3.31
N GLY A 237 25.44 5.17 2.61
CA GLY A 237 25.68 3.85 3.22
C GLY A 237 24.47 3.24 3.95
N LYS A 238 23.24 3.68 3.64
CA LYS A 238 21.99 3.13 4.18
C LYS A 238 20.91 3.20 3.11
N MET A 239 20.00 2.22 3.08
CA MET A 239 18.80 2.30 2.26
C MET A 239 17.89 3.42 2.80
N ARG A 240 17.55 4.39 1.94
CA ARG A 240 16.60 5.46 2.27
C ARG A 240 15.51 5.49 1.21
N PRO A 241 14.28 5.92 1.51
CA PRO A 241 13.30 6.16 0.47
C PRO A 241 13.81 7.18 -0.56
N MET A 242 13.60 6.90 -1.84
CA MET A 242 13.82 7.85 -2.92
C MET A 242 12.47 8.40 -3.39
N PHE A 243 12.41 9.73 -3.52
CA PHE A 243 11.22 10.41 -4.01
C PHE A 243 11.59 11.15 -5.29
N ALA A 244 11.09 10.66 -6.42
CA ALA A 244 11.13 11.41 -7.66
C ALA A 244 10.14 12.58 -7.61
N PRO A 245 10.43 13.73 -8.25
CA PRO A 245 9.52 14.86 -8.28
C PRO A 245 8.15 14.46 -8.84
N LYS A 246 7.09 14.90 -8.16
CA LYS A 246 5.70 14.50 -8.46
C LYS A 246 5.18 14.88 -9.86
N ASN A 247 5.83 15.82 -10.53
CA ASN A 247 5.41 16.30 -11.84
C ASN A 247 6.21 15.69 -12.99
N GLU A 248 7.18 14.82 -12.67
CA GLU A 248 8.05 14.21 -13.67
C GLU A 248 7.61 12.76 -13.89
N THR A 249 7.40 12.36 -15.15
CA THR A 249 7.03 10.97 -15.49
C THR A 249 8.23 10.02 -15.46
N VAL A 250 9.45 10.57 -15.42
CA VAL A 250 10.71 9.83 -15.34
C VAL A 250 11.72 10.58 -14.47
N TYR A 251 12.77 9.91 -14.03
CA TYR A 251 13.95 10.55 -13.43
C TYR A 251 15.20 9.76 -13.78
N MET A 252 16.35 10.40 -13.64
CA MET A 252 17.67 9.81 -13.90
C MET A 252 18.35 9.48 -12.58
N TYR A 253 18.91 8.28 -12.46
CA TYR A 253 19.59 7.81 -11.25
C TYR A 253 20.84 6.99 -11.61
N PRO A 254 22.00 7.23 -10.96
CA PRO A 254 23.26 6.61 -11.36
C PRO A 254 23.37 5.11 -11.06
N VAL A 255 22.53 4.58 -10.16
CA VAL A 255 22.49 3.13 -9.88
C VAL A 255 21.43 2.50 -10.78
N LEU A 256 21.78 1.43 -11.49
CA LEU A 256 20.83 0.70 -12.34
C LEU A 256 19.73 0.02 -11.52
N GLY A 257 18.60 -0.24 -12.18
CA GLY A 257 17.54 -1.11 -11.67
C GLY A 257 17.63 -2.44 -12.39
N THR A 258 17.68 -3.54 -11.65
CA THR A 258 17.84 -4.89 -12.22
C THR A 258 16.50 -5.53 -12.61
N TRP A 259 15.37 -4.98 -12.16
CA TRP A 259 14.05 -5.53 -12.50
C TRP A 259 13.55 -4.99 -13.84
N GLY A 260 13.90 -5.69 -14.92
CA GLY A 260 13.59 -5.28 -16.29
C GLY A 260 14.47 -4.14 -16.78
N PHE A 261 15.79 -4.37 -16.73
CA PHE A 261 16.78 -3.43 -17.26
C PHE A 261 16.81 -3.51 -18.79
N SER A 262 16.78 -2.36 -19.43
CA SER A 262 16.90 -2.21 -20.88
C SER A 262 18.15 -1.38 -21.16
N PRO A 263 19.30 -2.03 -21.41
CA PRO A 263 20.56 -1.32 -21.58
C PRO A 263 20.55 -0.43 -22.82
N HIS A 264 21.18 0.75 -22.74
CA HIS A 264 21.39 1.55 -23.95
C HIS A 264 22.45 0.85 -24.83
N PRO A 265 22.19 0.57 -26.12
CA PRO A 265 23.02 -0.32 -26.94
C PRO A 265 24.51 0.02 -26.95
N LYS A 266 24.85 1.30 -27.15
CA LYS A 266 26.23 1.77 -27.21
C LYS A 266 26.97 1.56 -25.90
N THR A 267 26.40 2.06 -24.80
CA THR A 267 27.04 2.02 -23.47
C THR A 267 27.11 0.61 -22.92
N TRP A 268 26.16 -0.26 -23.27
CA TRP A 268 26.20 -1.67 -22.90
C TRP A 268 27.36 -2.40 -23.58
N ARG A 269 27.59 -2.17 -24.88
CA ARG A 269 28.72 -2.75 -25.60
C ARG A 269 30.06 -2.25 -25.05
N GLU A 270 30.16 -0.94 -24.78
CA GLU A 270 31.34 -0.34 -24.16
C GLU A 270 31.59 -0.89 -22.75
N PHE A 271 30.53 -1.15 -21.97
CA PHE A 271 30.64 -1.81 -20.67
C PHE A 271 31.13 -3.25 -20.80
N GLN A 272 30.59 -4.04 -21.74
CA GLN A 272 31.03 -5.42 -21.98
C GLN A 272 32.52 -5.48 -22.33
N ASP A 273 32.96 -4.63 -23.27
CA ASP A 273 34.36 -4.56 -23.69
C ASP A 273 35.26 -4.12 -22.52
N TRP A 274 34.85 -3.11 -21.76
CA TRP A 274 35.54 -2.64 -20.56
C TRP A 274 35.61 -3.70 -19.46
N ALA A 275 34.51 -4.41 -19.19
CA ALA A 275 34.41 -5.41 -18.14
C ALA A 275 35.35 -6.58 -18.44
N HIS A 276 35.40 -7.05 -19.69
CA HIS A 276 36.32 -8.08 -20.13
C HIS A 276 37.80 -7.66 -19.93
N ASP A 277 38.14 -6.40 -20.20
CA ASP A 277 39.52 -5.92 -20.04
C ASP A 277 39.91 -5.62 -18.59
N VAL A 278 39.02 -5.05 -17.78
CA VAL A 278 39.35 -4.56 -16.44
C VAL A 278 39.15 -5.63 -15.36
N ARG A 279 38.02 -6.37 -15.41
CA ARG A 279 37.71 -7.42 -14.44
C ARG A 279 38.76 -8.53 -14.49
N ASP A 280 39.13 -8.94 -15.70
CA ASP A 280 39.94 -10.14 -15.90
C ASP A 280 41.45 -9.84 -15.93
N LYS A 281 41.87 -8.60 -16.21
CA LYS A 281 43.31 -8.27 -16.35
C LYS A 281 43.87 -7.28 -15.32
N GLN A 282 43.08 -6.41 -14.69
CA GLN A 282 43.64 -5.22 -13.99
C GLN A 282 43.54 -5.19 -12.46
N LYS A 283 43.08 -6.25 -11.77
CA LYS A 283 42.95 -6.30 -10.29
C LYS A 283 42.23 -5.08 -9.66
N VAL A 284 41.40 -4.37 -10.43
CA VAL A 284 40.62 -3.22 -9.94
C VAL A 284 39.48 -3.74 -9.07
N LYS A 285 39.10 -2.98 -8.05
CA LYS A 285 37.91 -3.25 -7.22
C LYS A 285 36.81 -2.24 -7.57
N PRO A 286 35.56 -2.67 -7.80
CA PRO A 286 34.46 -1.81 -8.25
C PRO A 286 33.88 -0.99 -7.07
N TYR A 287 34.73 -0.23 -6.39
CA TYR A 287 34.33 0.57 -5.24
C TYR A 287 33.88 1.96 -5.68
N VAL A 288 32.60 2.26 -5.44
CA VAL A 288 32.06 3.61 -5.58
C VAL A 288 31.93 4.26 -4.19
N PRO A 289 32.53 5.45 -3.96
CA PRO A 289 32.45 6.13 -2.67
C PRO A 289 31.01 6.46 -2.27
N GLY A 290 30.69 6.24 -0.99
CA GLY A 290 29.46 6.76 -0.38
C GLY A 290 28.17 6.01 -0.72
N ILE A 291 28.19 4.93 -1.52
CA ILE A 291 27.00 4.14 -1.82
C ILE A 291 26.95 2.82 -1.05
N LEU A 292 25.75 2.36 -0.71
CA LEU A 292 25.50 1.11 0.00
C LEU A 292 25.94 -0.14 -0.78
N PRO A 293 25.73 -0.26 -2.11
CA PRO A 293 26.20 -1.40 -2.89
C PRO A 293 27.71 -1.70 -2.73
N THR A 294 28.56 -0.67 -2.57
CA THR A 294 30.00 -0.86 -2.25
C THR A 294 30.23 -1.59 -0.92
N GLN A 295 29.38 -1.36 0.08
CA GLN A 295 29.46 -2.07 1.36
C GLN A 295 29.03 -3.52 1.23
N TRP A 296 27.98 -3.78 0.44
CA TRP A 296 27.54 -5.14 0.13
C TRP A 296 28.65 -5.90 -0.59
N TYR A 297 29.24 -5.32 -1.63
CA TYR A 297 30.34 -5.93 -2.38
C TYR A 297 31.49 -6.37 -1.47
N LYS A 298 31.92 -5.50 -0.55
CA LYS A 298 32.95 -5.85 0.46
C LYS A 298 32.56 -7.05 1.33
N GLY A 299 31.27 -7.24 1.61
CA GLY A 299 30.74 -8.40 2.30
C GLY A 299 30.71 -9.68 1.44
N PHE A 300 30.51 -9.55 0.13
CA PHE A 300 30.64 -10.67 -0.82
C PHE A 300 32.11 -11.07 -1.00
N GLU A 301 33.04 -10.11 -1.08
CA GLU A 301 34.48 -10.39 -1.14
C GLU A 301 34.98 -11.17 0.07
N LYS A 302 34.52 -10.81 1.28
CA LYS A 302 34.85 -11.56 2.50
C LYS A 302 34.38 -13.02 2.48
N ARG A 303 33.40 -13.34 1.64
CA ARG A 303 32.84 -14.68 1.47
C ARG A 303 33.32 -15.36 0.18
N HIS A 304 34.19 -14.72 -0.60
CA HIS A 304 34.61 -15.18 -1.92
C HIS A 304 33.43 -15.39 -2.89
N GLN A 305 32.46 -14.49 -2.85
CA GLN A 305 31.21 -14.53 -3.65
C GLN A 305 31.09 -13.32 -4.59
N GLU A 306 32.16 -12.60 -4.88
CA GLU A 306 32.15 -11.39 -5.70
C GLU A 306 31.54 -11.58 -7.11
N ALA A 307 31.63 -12.79 -7.67
CA ALA A 307 31.05 -13.15 -8.96
C ALA A 307 29.51 -13.18 -8.96
N SER A 308 28.88 -13.13 -7.78
CA SER A 308 27.42 -13.08 -7.61
C SER A 308 26.85 -11.66 -7.61
N MET A 309 27.67 -10.62 -7.78
CA MET A 309 27.23 -9.22 -7.70
C MET A 309 27.74 -8.41 -8.91
N TRP A 310 27.28 -8.79 -10.10
CA TRP A 310 27.67 -8.19 -11.37
C TRP A 310 27.31 -6.69 -11.44
N GLU A 311 26.22 -6.30 -10.77
CA GLU A 311 25.68 -4.94 -10.77
C GLU A 311 26.73 -3.95 -10.29
N MET A 312 27.61 -4.35 -9.37
CA MET A 312 28.64 -3.48 -8.84
C MET A 312 29.67 -3.07 -9.89
N TRP A 313 30.00 -3.97 -10.81
CA TRP A 313 30.87 -3.65 -11.92
C TRP A 313 30.22 -2.65 -12.86
N HIS A 314 28.92 -2.82 -13.14
CA HIS A 314 28.16 -1.86 -13.94
C HIS A 314 28.01 -0.51 -13.23
N ILE A 315 27.69 -0.49 -11.93
CA ILE A 315 27.60 0.74 -11.12
C ILE A 315 28.94 1.48 -11.10
N TYR A 316 30.05 0.75 -10.95
CA TYR A 316 31.38 1.35 -10.98
C TYR A 316 31.72 1.92 -12.36
N TYR A 317 31.42 1.18 -13.43
CA TYR A 317 31.56 1.67 -14.80
C TYR A 317 30.75 2.94 -15.04
N SER A 318 29.46 2.94 -14.68
CA SER A 318 28.58 4.10 -14.79
C SER A 318 29.08 5.27 -13.95
N TYR A 319 29.64 5.02 -12.78
CA TYR A 319 30.26 6.07 -11.95
C TYR A 319 31.48 6.72 -12.61
N ILE A 320 32.40 5.94 -13.18
CA ILE A 320 33.60 6.50 -13.84
C ILE A 320 33.31 7.13 -15.20
N LYS A 321 32.13 6.86 -15.79
CA LYS A 321 31.67 7.40 -17.07
C LYS A 321 30.57 8.47 -16.94
N ASP A 322 30.15 8.80 -15.71
CA ASP A 322 29.06 9.73 -15.41
C ASP A 322 27.74 9.37 -16.15
N LEU A 323 27.35 8.09 -16.05
CA LEU A 323 26.16 7.56 -16.72
C LEU A 323 24.97 7.39 -15.75
N TYR A 324 23.77 7.63 -16.27
CA TYR A 324 22.51 7.58 -15.53
C TYR A 324 21.51 6.61 -16.15
N CYS A 325 20.78 5.90 -15.31
CA CYS A 325 19.66 5.05 -15.70
C CYS A 325 18.37 5.84 -15.66
N VAL A 326 17.53 5.72 -16.69
CA VAL A 326 16.22 6.36 -16.76
C VAL A 326 15.17 5.46 -16.10
N TYR A 327 14.57 5.95 -15.03
CA TYR A 327 13.54 5.27 -14.26
C TYR A 327 12.14 5.77 -14.58
N CYS A 328 11.15 4.87 -14.55
CA CYS A 328 9.75 5.25 -14.61
C CYS A 328 9.27 5.88 -13.28
N ASN A 329 8.44 6.93 -13.35
CA ASN A 329 7.80 7.58 -12.20
C ASN A 329 6.28 7.67 -12.38
N LEU A 330 5.63 6.51 -12.53
CA LEU A 330 4.22 6.45 -12.93
C LEU A 330 3.23 6.39 -11.76
N LYS A 331 3.70 6.20 -10.50
CA LYS A 331 2.83 6.16 -9.30
C LYS A 331 2.03 7.45 -9.06
N VAL A 332 2.54 8.59 -9.53
CA VAL A 332 1.93 9.90 -9.26
C VAL A 332 0.85 10.26 -10.29
N HIS A 333 0.92 9.70 -11.49
CA HIS A 333 0.05 10.07 -12.61
C HIS A 333 -1.18 9.18 -12.78
N THR A 334 -1.22 8.00 -12.16
CA THR A 334 -2.33 7.06 -12.37
C THR A 334 -3.57 7.37 -11.52
N GLY A 335 -3.51 8.24 -10.50
CA GLY A 335 -4.67 8.78 -9.76
C GLY A 335 -5.65 7.76 -9.17
N LYS A 336 -5.38 6.46 -9.30
CA LYS A 336 -6.29 5.36 -9.03
C LYS A 336 -5.51 4.36 -8.18
N GLY A 337 -5.54 4.59 -6.87
CA GLY A 337 -5.53 3.47 -5.94
C GLY A 337 -6.65 2.51 -6.36
N SER A 338 -6.30 1.25 -6.53
CA SER A 338 -7.09 0.10 -6.97
C SER A 338 -8.25 -0.28 -6.03
N SER A 339 -9.05 0.69 -5.59
CA SER A 339 -10.17 0.51 -4.67
C SER A 339 -11.52 0.38 -5.41
N TRP A 340 -11.72 1.10 -6.51
CA TRP A 340 -13.05 1.21 -7.15
C TRP A 340 -13.43 0.00 -8.01
N ALA A 341 -12.48 -0.65 -8.68
CA ALA A 341 -12.76 -1.85 -9.48
C ALA A 341 -13.14 -3.06 -8.61
N ASN A 342 -12.51 -3.19 -7.44
CA ASN A 342 -12.82 -4.25 -6.49
C ASN A 342 -14.20 -4.05 -5.86
N LEU A 343 -14.64 -2.81 -5.63
CA LEU A 343 -15.97 -2.52 -5.08
C LEU A 343 -17.09 -2.88 -6.07
N GLN A 344 -16.90 -2.62 -7.37
CA GLN A 344 -17.87 -2.99 -8.40
C GLN A 344 -18.01 -4.51 -8.55
N VAL A 345 -16.90 -5.24 -8.53
CA VAL A 345 -16.92 -6.71 -8.55
C VAL A 345 -17.57 -7.28 -7.29
N LEU A 346 -17.31 -6.69 -6.12
CA LEU A 346 -17.92 -7.11 -4.85
C LEU A 346 -19.43 -6.86 -4.81
N LEU A 347 -19.89 -5.72 -5.35
CA LEU A 347 -21.30 -5.37 -5.44
C LEU A 347 -22.05 -6.28 -6.41
N ILE A 348 -21.43 -6.66 -7.54
CA ILE A 348 -21.99 -7.63 -8.48
C ILE A 348 -22.07 -9.02 -7.84
N LEU A 349 -21.04 -9.46 -7.11
CA LEU A 349 -21.04 -10.74 -6.39
C LEU A 349 -22.09 -10.77 -5.27
N MET A 350 -22.26 -9.68 -4.52
CA MET A 350 -23.32 -9.58 -3.49
C MET A 350 -24.71 -9.59 -4.11
N ALA A 351 -24.93 -8.89 -5.22
CA ALA A 351 -26.22 -8.93 -5.93
C ALA A 351 -26.53 -10.36 -6.42
N CYS A 352 -25.53 -11.09 -6.94
CA CYS A 352 -25.68 -12.48 -7.34
C CYS A 352 -26.00 -13.40 -6.16
N LEU A 353 -25.38 -13.20 -4.99
CA LEU A 353 -25.65 -13.98 -3.77
C LEU A 353 -27.04 -13.70 -3.19
N ILE A 354 -27.50 -12.44 -3.24
CA ILE A 354 -28.86 -12.06 -2.80
C ILE A 354 -29.90 -12.68 -3.73
N LEU A 355 -29.69 -12.62 -5.05
CA LEU A 355 -30.57 -13.26 -6.02
C LEU A 355 -30.59 -14.79 -5.86
N PHE A 356 -29.45 -15.40 -5.55
CA PHE A 356 -29.35 -16.83 -5.23
C PHE A 356 -30.12 -17.18 -3.94
N TYR A 357 -30.01 -16.37 -2.88
CA TYR A 357 -30.74 -16.57 -1.62
C TYR A 357 -32.25 -16.41 -1.80
N ILE A 358 -32.71 -15.40 -2.54
CA ILE A 358 -34.14 -15.19 -2.86
C ILE A 358 -34.68 -16.37 -3.69
N PHE A 359 -33.92 -16.82 -4.69
CA PHE A 359 -34.32 -17.96 -5.52
C PHE A 359 -34.40 -19.26 -4.68
N HIS A 360 -33.41 -19.50 -3.81
CA HIS A 360 -33.35 -20.69 -2.97
C HIS A 360 -34.44 -20.71 -1.88
N THR A 361 -34.77 -19.55 -1.29
CA THR A 361 -35.88 -19.44 -0.31
C THR A 361 -37.25 -19.55 -0.98
N SER A 362 -37.39 -19.10 -2.23
CA SER A 362 -38.65 -19.23 -2.98
C SER A 362 -38.95 -20.66 -3.47
N LEU A 363 -37.92 -21.48 -3.69
CA LEU A 363 -38.06 -22.86 -4.18
C LEU A 363 -38.08 -23.92 -3.08
N PHE A 364 -37.51 -23.64 -1.90
CA PHE A 364 -37.28 -24.65 -0.86
C PHE A 364 -37.63 -24.21 0.58
N GLY A 365 -38.29 -23.06 0.76
CA GLY A 365 -38.74 -22.62 2.09
C GLY A 365 -40.06 -23.25 2.53
N GLU A 366 -40.03 -24.15 3.52
CA GLU A 366 -41.23 -24.57 4.24
C GLU A 366 -41.73 -23.48 5.22
N PRO A 367 -43.05 -23.39 5.47
CA PRO A 367 -43.63 -22.34 6.32
C PRO A 367 -43.51 -22.70 7.81
N HIS A 368 -42.62 -22.03 8.54
CA HIS A 368 -42.62 -22.09 10.00
C HIS A 368 -43.70 -21.18 10.61
N LYS A 369 -44.70 -21.83 11.22
CA LYS A 369 -45.64 -21.24 12.18
C LYS A 369 -44.90 -20.78 13.43
N ILE A 370 -45.07 -19.52 13.83
CA ILE A 370 -44.78 -19.07 15.20
C ILE A 370 -46.07 -18.51 15.80
N SER A 371 -46.43 -19.10 16.95
CA SER A 371 -47.63 -18.88 17.73
C SER A 371 -47.66 -17.50 18.37
N ALA A 372 -48.78 -16.80 18.22
CA ALA A 372 -49.11 -15.63 19.00
C ALA A 372 -49.60 -16.07 20.39
N THR A 373 -48.90 -15.64 21.44
CA THR A 373 -49.47 -15.61 22.80
C THR A 373 -49.46 -14.19 23.29
N VAL A 374 -50.67 -13.64 23.39
CA VAL A 374 -51.02 -12.34 23.95
C VAL A 374 -50.81 -12.36 25.46
N LEU A 375 -50.07 -11.39 26.00
CA LEU A 375 -50.32 -10.88 27.35
C LEU A 375 -50.40 -9.34 27.31
N ARG A 376 -51.47 -8.87 27.95
CA ARG A 376 -52.09 -7.55 27.85
C ARG A 376 -51.25 -6.43 28.45
N SER A 377 -51.39 -5.27 27.81
CA SER A 377 -51.04 -3.95 28.34
C SER A 377 -51.86 -3.61 29.59
N ASN A 378 -51.21 -3.04 30.59
CA ASN A 378 -51.84 -2.10 31.51
C ASN A 378 -51.08 -0.78 31.42
N ASN A 379 -51.80 0.27 31.03
CA ASN A 379 -51.36 1.66 31.08
C ASN A 379 -51.44 2.17 32.54
N ALA A 380 -50.38 2.84 32.99
CA ALA A 380 -50.46 3.90 33.99
C ALA A 380 -49.30 4.87 33.72
N GLY A 381 -49.61 6.15 33.50
CA GLY A 381 -48.65 7.17 33.11
C GLY A 381 -47.81 7.71 34.27
N SER A 382 -46.60 8.17 33.97
CA SER A 382 -46.00 9.45 34.42
C SER A 382 -44.50 9.51 34.06
N ASP A 383 -44.08 10.72 33.67
CA ASP A 383 -42.72 11.29 33.59
C ASP A 383 -41.86 11.08 32.31
N PRO A 384 -41.54 12.13 31.51
CA PRO A 384 -40.72 12.02 30.30
C PRO A 384 -39.20 12.06 30.51
N LYS A 385 -38.67 11.92 31.73
CA LYS A 385 -37.21 12.05 31.99
C LYS A 385 -36.48 10.79 32.44
N ALA A 386 -37.09 9.62 32.33
CA ALA A 386 -36.41 8.36 32.58
C ALA A 386 -36.87 7.33 31.56
N ASN A 387 -36.10 7.13 30.48
CA ASN A 387 -35.86 5.83 29.83
C ASN A 387 -35.17 5.99 28.46
N ALA A 388 -33.85 5.90 28.49
CA ALA A 388 -33.05 5.29 27.41
C ALA A 388 -31.66 4.92 27.96
N SER A 389 -31.60 3.99 28.93
CA SER A 389 -30.36 3.28 29.26
C SER A 389 -30.50 1.85 28.78
N ALA A 390 -30.48 1.66 27.46
CA ALA A 390 -29.87 0.45 26.95
C ALA A 390 -28.39 0.59 27.32
N THR A 391 -27.92 -0.18 28.30
CA THR A 391 -26.53 -0.11 28.77
C THR A 391 -25.61 -0.26 27.57
N LEU A 392 -24.86 0.79 27.24
CA LEU A 392 -23.89 0.77 26.15
C LEU A 392 -22.89 -0.37 26.41
N ALA A 393 -23.00 -1.46 25.65
CA ALA A 393 -22.20 -2.66 25.84
C ALA A 393 -20.92 -2.58 25.02
N CYS A 394 -19.97 -1.76 25.45
CA CYS A 394 -18.65 -1.68 24.82
C CYS A 394 -17.69 -2.69 25.45
N MET A 395 -17.19 -3.62 24.63
CA MET A 395 -16.37 -4.75 25.05
C MET A 395 -14.91 -4.57 24.62
N VAL A 396 -13.98 -5.18 25.33
CA VAL A 396 -12.56 -5.26 24.95
C VAL A 396 -12.40 -6.04 23.65
N GLY A 397 -11.69 -5.45 22.69
CA GLY A 397 -11.48 -5.96 21.34
C GLY A 397 -12.57 -5.57 20.35
N VAL A 398 -13.54 -4.74 20.78
CA VAL A 398 -14.61 -4.21 19.93
C VAL A 398 -14.64 -2.68 20.08
N PRO A 399 -14.32 -1.93 19.01
CA PRO A 399 -14.41 -0.47 19.06
C PRO A 399 -15.79 0.06 19.47
N CYS A 400 -15.81 0.88 20.52
CA CYS A 400 -17.02 1.40 21.14
C CYS A 400 -17.67 2.52 20.32
N GLU A 401 -18.86 2.25 19.75
CA GLU A 401 -19.67 3.25 19.03
C GLU A 401 -20.78 3.76 19.95
N TYR A 402 -20.76 5.05 20.26
CA TYR A 402 -21.74 5.69 21.15
C TYR A 402 -23.05 5.96 20.39
N PRO A 403 -24.22 5.78 21.01
CA PRO A 403 -25.52 5.99 20.35
C PRO A 403 -25.89 7.48 20.23
N ASP A 404 -25.40 8.31 21.14
CA ASP A 404 -25.50 9.76 21.11
C ASP A 404 -24.43 10.38 20.20
N GLU A 405 -24.77 11.50 19.55
CA GLU A 405 -23.82 12.33 18.80
C GLU A 405 -23.67 13.67 19.52
N VAL A 406 -22.43 14.06 19.80
CA VAL A 406 -22.07 15.38 20.32
C VAL A 406 -21.13 16.10 19.34
N ASP A 407 -20.91 17.39 19.54
CA ASP A 407 -19.94 18.13 18.70
C ASP A 407 -18.50 17.80 19.08
N PHE A 408 -18.23 17.54 20.37
CA PHE A 408 -16.90 17.24 20.90
C PHE A 408 -16.90 16.13 21.94
N ARG A 409 -16.25 15.01 21.66
CA ARG A 409 -16.11 13.89 22.60
C ARG A 409 -14.66 13.70 23.02
N VAL A 410 -14.42 13.61 24.32
CA VAL A 410 -13.08 13.41 24.88
C VAL A 410 -12.99 12.06 25.54
N MET A 411 -12.11 11.19 25.05
CA MET A 411 -11.82 9.88 25.65
C MET A 411 -10.60 10.03 26.55
N VAL A 412 -10.80 9.82 27.85
CA VAL A 412 -9.75 9.84 28.87
C VAL A 412 -9.40 8.41 29.25
N MET A 413 -8.21 7.97 28.89
CA MET A 413 -7.71 6.64 29.24
C MET A 413 -6.89 6.70 30.53
N THR A 414 -7.19 5.80 31.47
CA THR A 414 -6.50 5.73 32.76
C THR A 414 -6.39 4.28 33.23
N TYR A 415 -5.54 4.07 34.23
CA TYR A 415 -5.31 2.77 34.87
C TYR A 415 -5.34 2.90 36.40
N ASP A 416 -4.21 3.25 37.03
CA ASP A 416 -4.04 3.21 38.49
C ASP A 416 -3.46 4.50 39.09
N ARG A 417 -3.55 5.63 38.37
CA ARG A 417 -3.00 6.93 38.79
C ARG A 417 -4.11 7.95 39.13
N PRO A 418 -4.79 7.82 40.28
CA PRO A 418 -5.95 8.65 40.62
C PRO A 418 -5.65 10.16 40.62
N GLN A 419 -4.47 10.56 41.12
CA GLN A 419 -4.05 11.97 41.16
C GLN A 419 -3.78 12.54 39.75
N SER A 420 -3.26 11.70 38.85
CA SER A 420 -3.02 12.08 37.46
C SER A 420 -4.34 12.32 36.75
N LEU A 421 -5.27 11.36 36.89
CA LEU A 421 -6.63 11.46 36.38
C LEU A 421 -7.35 12.71 36.90
N GLU A 422 -7.36 12.94 38.21
CA GLU A 422 -8.02 14.10 38.81
C GLU A 422 -7.50 15.41 38.22
N LYS A 423 -6.18 15.49 38.02
CA LYS A 423 -5.55 16.64 37.40
C LYS A 423 -5.94 16.80 35.92
N CYS A 424 -5.88 15.74 35.12
CA CYS A 424 -6.32 15.78 33.72
C CYS A 424 -7.76 16.26 33.60
N LEU A 425 -8.67 15.69 34.39
CA LEU A 425 -10.09 16.06 34.42
C LEU A 425 -10.29 17.53 34.78
N SER A 426 -9.50 18.08 35.71
CA SER A 426 -9.58 19.51 36.06
C SER A 426 -9.21 20.44 34.89
N PHE A 427 -8.33 20.02 33.98
CA PHE A 427 -8.04 20.80 32.76
C PHE A 427 -9.16 20.68 31.73
N LEU A 428 -9.72 19.48 31.56
CA LEU A 428 -10.82 19.23 30.62
C LEU A 428 -12.10 19.99 31.01
N GLU A 429 -12.37 20.14 32.31
CA GLU A 429 -13.50 20.91 32.85
C GLU A 429 -13.45 22.40 32.45
N ASN A 430 -12.27 22.91 32.07
CA ASN A 430 -12.06 24.32 31.70
C ASN A 430 -12.01 24.56 30.18
N ILE A 431 -12.32 23.56 29.34
CA ILE A 431 -12.34 23.73 27.89
C ILE A 431 -13.47 24.68 27.47
N ASP A 432 -13.10 25.70 26.69
CA ASP A 432 -14.04 26.56 25.98
C ASP A 432 -14.63 25.79 24.78
N THR A 433 -15.86 25.29 24.95
CA THR A 433 -16.59 24.56 23.90
C THR A 433 -17.16 25.49 22.81
N MET A 434 -17.04 26.81 22.97
CA MET A 434 -17.62 27.79 22.04
C MET A 434 -19.15 27.66 21.87
N GLY A 435 -19.84 27.13 22.89
CA GLY A 435 -21.28 26.89 22.89
C GLY A 435 -21.70 25.54 22.28
N ASP A 436 -20.75 24.74 21.80
CA ASP A 436 -21.01 23.38 21.31
C ASP A 436 -21.16 22.38 22.47
N THR A 437 -21.79 21.24 22.16
CA THR A 437 -21.95 20.13 23.11
C THR A 437 -20.64 19.38 23.29
N MET A 438 -20.26 19.12 24.55
CA MET A 438 -19.06 18.35 24.88
C MET A 438 -19.39 17.25 25.88
N ARG A 439 -18.80 16.07 25.67
CA ARG A 439 -18.92 14.93 26.57
C ARG A 439 -17.57 14.27 26.85
N ILE A 440 -17.33 13.89 28.10
CA ILE A 440 -16.09 13.21 28.52
C ILE A 440 -16.37 11.73 28.81
N GLU A 441 -15.61 10.83 28.22
CA GLU A 441 -15.70 9.38 28.43
C GLU A 441 -14.46 8.89 29.17
N ILE A 442 -14.60 8.52 30.44
CA ILE A 442 -13.49 8.10 31.31
C ILE A 442 -13.37 6.59 31.29
N TRP A 443 -12.31 6.07 30.70
CA TRP A 443 -12.05 4.65 30.50
C TRP A 443 -10.96 4.14 31.43
N ILE A 444 -11.35 3.29 32.38
CA ILE A 444 -10.49 2.72 33.43
C ILE A 444 -10.18 1.27 33.07
N ASP A 445 -8.92 0.98 32.79
CA ASP A 445 -8.46 -0.39 32.50
C ASP A 445 -8.27 -1.21 33.79
N ARG A 446 -8.25 -2.53 33.63
CA ARG A 446 -7.90 -3.50 34.70
C ARG A 446 -6.45 -3.96 34.57
N SER A 447 -5.88 -4.48 35.66
CA SER A 447 -4.57 -5.15 35.63
C SER A 447 -4.65 -6.46 34.84
N SER A 448 -3.51 -7.07 34.52
CA SER A 448 -3.45 -8.41 33.92
C SER A 448 -4.15 -9.48 34.76
N GLU A 449 -4.24 -9.28 36.08
CA GLU A 449 -4.93 -10.14 37.04
C GLU A 449 -6.43 -9.81 37.17
N GLY A 450 -6.92 -8.79 36.47
CA GLY A 450 -8.32 -8.35 36.49
C GLY A 450 -8.65 -7.37 37.60
N GLU A 451 -7.66 -6.84 38.32
CA GLU A 451 -7.86 -5.87 39.39
C GLU A 451 -8.15 -4.46 38.84
N VAL A 452 -8.96 -3.69 39.55
CA VAL A 452 -9.24 -2.28 39.22
C VAL A 452 -8.79 -1.39 40.39
N ASN A 453 -8.19 -0.25 40.09
CA ASN A 453 -7.80 0.70 41.13
C ASN A 453 -9.03 1.47 41.64
N GLU A 454 -9.52 1.10 42.82
CA GLU A 454 -10.73 1.68 43.43
C GLU A 454 -10.66 3.19 43.63
N GLU A 455 -9.49 3.76 43.93
CA GLU A 455 -9.37 5.22 44.08
C GLU A 455 -9.48 5.95 42.74
N THR A 456 -9.00 5.34 41.66
CA THR A 456 -9.16 5.87 40.29
C THR A 456 -10.63 5.86 39.87
N VAL A 457 -11.36 4.79 40.20
CA VAL A 457 -12.82 4.73 40.01
C VAL A 457 -13.52 5.81 40.81
N LYS A 458 -13.17 5.99 42.09
CA LYS A 458 -13.74 7.06 42.92
C LYS A 458 -13.48 8.46 42.36
N VAL A 459 -12.28 8.74 41.82
CA VAL A 459 -11.99 10.02 41.17
C VAL A 459 -12.92 10.26 39.97
N ALA A 460 -13.07 9.26 39.09
CA ALA A 460 -13.95 9.35 37.92
C ALA A 460 -15.42 9.55 38.32
N GLU A 461 -15.87 8.80 39.33
CA GLU A 461 -17.23 8.90 39.85
C GLU A 461 -17.51 10.24 40.53
N ARG A 462 -16.56 10.76 41.32
CA ARG A 462 -16.66 12.12 41.89
C ARG A 462 -16.78 13.18 40.80
N PHE A 463 -16.04 13.03 39.70
CA PHE A 463 -16.14 13.96 38.57
C PHE A 463 -17.53 13.94 37.92
N ARG A 464 -18.11 12.76 37.73
CA ARG A 464 -19.49 12.58 37.23
C ARG A 464 -20.52 13.19 38.16
N LEU A 465 -20.41 12.93 39.47
CA LEU A 465 -21.36 13.40 40.48
C LEU A 465 -21.38 14.93 40.64
N LYS A 466 -20.39 15.67 40.13
CA LYS A 466 -20.42 17.14 40.05
C LYS A 466 -21.40 17.69 39.01
N GLY A 467 -22.05 16.82 38.22
CA GLY A 467 -22.99 17.21 37.17
C GLY A 467 -22.34 17.44 35.80
N ASN A 468 -21.08 17.03 35.63
CA ASN A 468 -20.40 17.06 34.34
C ASN A 468 -21.04 16.04 33.38
N ASP A 469 -21.17 16.41 32.11
CA ASP A 469 -21.64 15.50 31.06
C ASP A 469 -20.54 14.49 30.73
N CYS A 470 -20.54 13.36 31.45
CA CYS A 470 -19.52 12.32 31.28
C CYS A 470 -20.03 10.89 31.50
N GLY A 471 -19.38 9.94 30.85
CA GLY A 471 -19.48 8.51 31.13
C GLY A 471 -18.26 7.98 31.90
N VAL A 472 -18.49 7.00 32.78
CA VAL A 472 -17.43 6.27 33.48
C VAL A 472 -17.51 4.80 33.06
N HIS A 473 -16.44 4.30 32.46
CA HIS A 473 -16.37 2.96 31.85
C HIS A 473 -15.24 2.19 32.51
N VAL A 474 -15.57 1.20 33.32
CA VAL A 474 -14.59 0.23 33.85
C VAL A 474 -14.56 -0.96 32.90
N ARG A 475 -13.39 -1.26 32.34
CA ARG A 475 -13.23 -2.40 31.43
C ARG A 475 -13.61 -3.71 32.13
N GLU A 476 -14.21 -4.64 31.39
CA GLU A 476 -14.60 -5.94 31.92
C GLU A 476 -13.39 -6.88 32.13
N ARG A 477 -12.29 -6.64 31.42
CA ARG A 477 -10.99 -7.33 31.51
C ARG A 477 -9.86 -6.38 31.07
N ASN A 478 -8.60 -6.75 31.27
CA ASN A 478 -7.47 -5.96 30.79
C ASN A 478 -7.56 -5.76 29.26
N ALA A 479 -7.69 -4.51 28.83
CA ALA A 479 -7.59 -4.10 27.43
C ALA A 479 -6.13 -3.86 27.02
N GLY A 480 -5.30 -3.47 27.99
CA GLY A 480 -3.96 -2.96 27.76
C GLY A 480 -3.98 -1.61 27.05
N ILE A 481 -2.81 -0.98 26.94
CA ILE A 481 -2.68 0.34 26.28
C ILE A 481 -3.19 0.30 24.83
N THR A 482 -2.96 -0.83 24.13
CA THR A 482 -3.43 -1.00 22.76
C THR A 482 -4.96 -1.01 22.67
N GLY A 483 -5.66 -1.81 23.49
CA GLY A 483 -7.12 -1.84 23.51
C GLY A 483 -7.73 -0.53 24.02
N GLN A 484 -7.09 0.12 25.00
CA GLN A 484 -7.49 1.46 25.43
C GLN A 484 -7.45 2.47 24.27
N TRP A 485 -6.37 2.49 23.48
CA TRP A 485 -6.28 3.39 22.35
C TRP A 485 -7.23 3.02 21.21
N THR A 486 -7.40 1.74 20.88
CA THR A 486 -8.18 1.34 19.69
C THR A 486 -9.66 1.13 19.92
N ASP A 487 -10.11 0.96 21.17
CA ASP A 487 -11.46 0.43 21.42
C ASP A 487 -12.36 1.41 22.17
N THR A 488 -11.83 2.54 22.66
CA THR A 488 -12.58 3.51 23.49
C THR A 488 -13.52 4.42 22.70
N TRP A 489 -13.29 4.59 21.40
CA TRP A 489 -14.16 5.37 20.52
C TRP A 489 -14.11 4.91 19.07
N ARG A 490 -15.29 4.63 18.52
CA ARG A 490 -15.56 4.40 17.11
C ARG A 490 -16.50 5.50 16.63
N PRO A 491 -16.07 6.38 15.71
CA PRO A 491 -16.93 7.41 15.16
C PRO A 491 -18.03 6.79 14.30
N GLN A 492 -19.25 7.28 14.48
CA GLN A 492 -20.37 6.91 13.63
C GLN A 492 -20.11 7.27 12.15
N LEU A 493 -20.73 6.53 11.25
CA LEU A 493 -20.65 6.76 9.81
C LEU A 493 -21.16 8.15 9.44
N GLY A 494 -20.26 9.02 8.95
CA GLY A 494 -20.62 10.36 8.48
C GLY A 494 -20.80 11.40 9.58
N THR A 495 -20.41 11.08 10.82
CA THR A 495 -20.47 11.99 11.96
C THR A 495 -19.69 13.28 11.74
N LYS A 496 -20.13 14.35 12.39
CA LYS A 496 -19.37 15.60 12.54
C LYS A 496 -18.68 15.73 13.91
N GLU A 497 -18.86 14.75 14.78
CA GLU A 497 -18.26 14.68 16.10
C GLU A 497 -16.73 14.74 15.99
N ILE A 498 -16.12 15.69 16.71
CA ILE A 498 -14.67 15.76 16.89
C ILE A 498 -14.31 14.92 18.11
N GLY A 499 -13.53 13.85 17.91
CA GLY A 499 -13.00 13.03 19.00
C GLY A 499 -11.61 13.53 19.44
N LEU A 500 -11.35 13.57 20.75
CA LEU A 500 -10.02 13.79 21.33
C LEU A 500 -9.69 12.65 22.28
N ILE A 501 -8.56 11.97 22.05
CA ILE A 501 -8.06 10.89 22.92
C ILE A 501 -6.87 11.43 23.72
N VAL A 502 -6.96 11.29 25.04
CA VAL A 502 -5.91 11.69 26.00
C VAL A 502 -5.67 10.60 27.04
N GLU A 503 -4.43 10.50 27.50
CA GLU A 503 -4.08 9.74 28.70
C GLU A 503 -4.22 10.64 29.94
N ASP A 504 -4.41 10.01 31.09
CA ASP A 504 -4.51 10.66 32.41
C ASP A 504 -3.32 11.58 32.74
N ASP A 505 -2.16 11.44 32.10
CA ASP A 505 -0.96 12.26 32.32
C ASP A 505 -0.84 13.51 31.42
N VAL A 506 -1.89 13.83 30.65
CA VAL A 506 -1.93 14.98 29.74
C VAL A 506 -2.76 16.12 30.32
N ASP A 507 -2.20 17.33 30.36
CA ASP A 507 -2.95 18.57 30.57
C ASP A 507 -3.35 19.17 29.22
N VAL A 508 -4.57 19.68 29.11
CA VAL A 508 -5.13 20.24 27.88
C VAL A 508 -5.40 21.72 28.06
N SER A 509 -5.05 22.54 27.07
CA SER A 509 -5.36 23.97 27.08
C SER A 509 -6.88 24.20 27.07
N PRO A 510 -7.39 25.21 27.80
CA PRO A 510 -8.81 25.60 27.73
C PRO A 510 -9.23 26.01 26.29
N LEU A 511 -8.27 26.36 25.42
CA LEU A 511 -8.52 26.80 24.05
C LEU A 511 -8.21 25.70 23.01
N ALA A 512 -7.98 24.46 23.44
CA ALA A 512 -7.66 23.34 22.56
C ALA A 512 -8.78 23.04 21.56
N TYR A 513 -10.04 23.03 22.01
CA TYR A 513 -11.18 22.73 21.14
C TYR A 513 -11.33 23.76 20.01
N ARG A 514 -11.13 25.04 20.30
CA ARG A 514 -11.17 26.10 19.29
C ARG A 514 -10.16 25.88 18.16
N TRP A 515 -8.96 25.39 18.48
CA TRP A 515 -7.97 25.02 17.46
C TRP A 515 -8.39 23.76 16.69
N LEU A 516 -8.84 22.70 17.38
CA LEU A 516 -9.29 21.46 16.74
C LEU A 516 -10.46 21.69 15.79
N LYS A 517 -11.50 22.41 16.24
CA LYS A 517 -12.68 22.76 15.44
C LYS A 517 -12.29 23.47 14.14
N ALA A 518 -11.35 24.40 14.20
CA ALA A 518 -10.85 25.07 13.00
C ALA A 518 -10.02 24.15 12.10
N ALA A 519 -9.22 23.25 12.68
CA ALA A 519 -8.35 22.34 11.92
C ALA A 519 -9.18 21.28 11.17
N HIS A 520 -10.12 20.64 11.86
CA HIS A 520 -11.11 19.73 11.29
C HIS A 520 -11.90 20.39 10.16
N LYS A 521 -12.48 21.57 10.42
CA LYS A 521 -13.20 22.36 9.40
C LYS A 521 -12.36 22.62 8.14
N THR A 522 -11.05 22.78 8.28
CA THR A 522 -10.15 23.09 7.17
C THR A 522 -9.70 21.85 6.40
N TYR A 523 -9.38 20.76 7.10
CA TYR A 523 -8.65 19.64 6.53
C TYR A 523 -9.43 18.32 6.43
N ASP A 524 -10.60 18.16 7.05
CA ASP A 524 -11.36 16.89 7.01
C ASP A 524 -11.81 16.46 5.61
N LYS A 525 -11.85 17.38 4.66
CA LYS A 525 -12.16 17.05 3.26
C LYS A 525 -10.97 16.42 2.52
N ARG A 526 -9.79 16.41 3.11
CA ARG A 526 -8.59 15.82 2.51
C ARG A 526 -8.55 14.32 2.79
N SER A 527 -8.25 13.52 1.77
CA SER A 527 -8.15 12.07 1.89
C SER A 527 -6.82 11.59 2.48
N ASP A 528 -5.85 12.48 2.68
CA ASP A 528 -4.49 12.16 3.14
C ASP A 528 -4.27 12.48 4.63
N ILE A 529 -5.33 12.60 5.43
CA ILE A 529 -5.27 12.97 6.85
C ILE A 529 -5.62 11.78 7.74
N GLN A 530 -4.71 11.39 8.64
CA GLN A 530 -5.00 10.40 9.69
C GLN A 530 -5.67 11.04 10.93
N GLY A 531 -5.42 12.34 11.16
CA GLY A 531 -5.93 13.08 12.30
C GLY A 531 -5.09 14.31 12.63
N TYR A 532 -5.32 14.85 13.80
CA TYR A 532 -4.77 16.08 14.33
C TYR A 532 -4.14 15.81 15.69
N THR A 533 -3.23 16.66 16.15
CA THR A 533 -2.67 16.51 17.49
C THR A 533 -2.46 17.85 18.16
N LEU A 534 -2.78 17.88 19.46
CA LEU A 534 -2.48 19.00 20.35
C LEU A 534 -0.99 19.05 20.72
N GLN A 535 -0.27 17.95 20.49
CA GLN A 535 1.16 17.86 20.72
C GLN A 535 1.92 18.86 19.84
N MET A 536 2.62 19.79 20.47
CA MET A 536 3.39 20.83 19.76
C MET A 536 4.81 20.41 19.37
N GLN A 537 5.47 19.67 20.26
CA GLN A 537 6.84 19.26 20.06
C GLN A 537 6.84 17.88 19.44
N ASN A 538 7.13 17.82 18.15
CA ASN A 538 7.48 16.56 17.53
C ASN A 538 8.98 16.47 17.27
N VAL A 539 9.46 15.24 17.12
CA VAL A 539 10.83 14.96 16.76
C VAL A 539 10.88 14.22 15.43
N ASN A 540 11.86 14.57 14.62
CA ASN A 540 12.30 13.76 13.51
C ASN A 540 12.85 12.45 14.08
N PHE A 541 12.20 11.34 13.72
CA PHE A 541 12.55 10.02 14.20
C PHE A 541 13.53 9.28 13.28
N PHE A 542 13.98 9.90 12.19
CA PHE A 542 14.78 9.22 11.18
C PHE A 542 16.26 9.19 11.49
N GLY A 543 16.91 8.07 11.11
CA GLY A 543 18.36 7.92 11.23
C GLY A 543 18.85 7.75 12.68
N GLY A 544 17.94 7.50 13.63
CA GLY A 544 18.27 7.16 15.02
C GLY A 544 18.62 8.33 15.93
N LYS A 545 18.45 9.59 15.48
CA LYS A 545 18.63 10.79 16.32
C LYS A 545 17.33 11.59 16.35
N MET A 546 16.80 11.82 17.55
CA MET A 546 15.65 12.71 17.75
C MET A 546 16.09 14.16 17.53
N ARG A 547 15.42 14.87 16.61
CA ARG A 547 15.65 16.30 16.37
C ARG A 547 14.31 17.03 16.40
N PRO A 548 14.15 18.18 17.05
CA PRO A 548 12.90 18.93 17.00
C PRO A 548 12.46 19.20 15.55
N MET A 549 11.17 19.06 15.29
CA MET A 549 10.57 19.32 13.98
C MET A 549 9.59 20.49 14.07
N PHE A 550 9.79 21.48 13.22
CA PHE A 550 8.95 22.67 13.15
C PHE A 550 8.84 23.14 11.71
N ALA A 551 7.70 23.75 11.36
CA ALA A 551 7.59 24.51 10.13
C ALA A 551 8.13 25.93 10.31
N PRO A 552 8.46 26.65 9.21
CA PRO A 552 8.89 28.03 9.27
C PRO A 552 7.88 28.94 9.99
N LYS A 553 8.34 30.07 10.51
CA LYS A 553 7.56 31.01 11.34
C LYS A 553 6.26 31.52 10.68
N ASN A 554 6.18 31.55 9.35
CA ASN A 554 4.96 31.97 8.64
C ASN A 554 3.88 30.88 8.54
N GLU A 555 4.15 29.65 9.01
CA GLU A 555 3.19 28.56 9.04
C GLU A 555 2.61 28.41 10.46
N THR A 556 1.30 28.30 10.56
CA THR A 556 0.57 28.04 11.82
C THR A 556 0.43 26.55 12.11
N VAL A 557 0.59 25.71 11.08
CA VAL A 557 0.47 24.25 11.12
C VAL A 557 1.47 23.58 10.17
N TYR A 558 1.66 22.28 10.34
CA TYR A 558 2.35 21.43 9.38
C TYR A 558 1.80 20.00 9.44
N MET A 559 2.18 19.18 8.47
CA MET A 559 1.74 17.79 8.34
C MET A 559 2.95 16.85 8.46
N TYR A 560 2.81 15.79 9.24
CA TYR A 560 3.86 14.78 9.40
C TYR A 560 3.27 13.36 9.52
N PRO A 561 3.87 12.33 8.91
CA PRO A 561 3.30 10.98 8.90
C PRO A 561 3.29 10.26 10.25
N VAL A 562 4.18 10.63 11.18
CA VAL A 562 4.17 10.08 12.54
C VAL A 562 3.22 10.91 13.39
N LEU A 563 2.21 10.27 13.98
CA LEU A 563 1.24 10.90 14.86
C LEU A 563 1.84 11.36 16.20
N GLY A 564 1.12 12.25 16.87
CA GLY A 564 1.46 12.77 18.19
C GLY A 564 0.43 12.26 19.18
N THR A 565 0.88 11.52 20.20
CA THR A 565 0.01 10.81 21.13
C THR A 565 -0.44 11.68 22.32
N TRP A 566 0.13 12.86 22.52
CA TRP A 566 -0.25 13.76 23.61
C TRP A 566 -1.45 14.64 23.23
N GLY A 567 -2.63 14.04 23.15
CA GLY A 567 -3.87 14.67 22.68
C GLY A 567 -4.06 14.48 21.19
N PHE A 568 -4.28 13.23 20.78
CA PHE A 568 -4.56 12.87 19.39
C PHE A 568 -6.05 13.00 19.11
N SER A 569 -6.40 13.66 18.01
CA SER A 569 -7.77 13.84 17.56
C SER A 569 -7.91 13.18 16.19
N PRO A 570 -8.39 11.92 16.13
CA PRO A 570 -8.38 11.16 14.89
C PRO A 570 -9.32 11.74 13.84
N HIS A 571 -8.97 11.63 12.56
CA HIS A 571 -9.94 11.91 11.50
C HIS A 571 -10.97 10.76 11.44
N PRO A 572 -12.29 11.02 11.56
CA PRO A 572 -13.28 9.96 11.81
C PRO A 572 -13.23 8.79 10.82
N LYS A 573 -13.15 9.10 9.52
CA LYS A 573 -13.11 8.07 8.46
C LYS A 573 -11.87 7.17 8.56
N THR A 574 -10.68 7.77 8.57
CA THR A 574 -9.41 7.03 8.56
C THR A 574 -9.15 6.31 9.87
N TRP A 575 -9.66 6.84 10.99
CA TRP A 575 -9.63 6.15 12.27
C TRP A 575 -10.44 4.87 12.24
N ARG A 576 -11.66 4.92 11.69
CA ARG A 576 -12.48 3.71 11.53
C ARG A 576 -11.81 2.67 10.62
N GLU A 577 -11.26 3.13 9.50
CA GLU A 577 -10.51 2.26 8.58
C GLU A 577 -9.24 1.66 9.21
N PHE A 578 -8.56 2.42 10.09
CA PHE A 578 -7.44 1.93 10.88
C PHE A 578 -7.89 0.89 11.91
N GLN A 579 -8.98 1.14 12.64
CA GLN A 579 -9.52 0.21 13.63
C GLN A 579 -9.88 -1.13 12.98
N ASP A 580 -10.59 -1.10 11.84
CA ASP A 580 -10.98 -2.31 11.11
C ASP A 580 -9.74 -3.08 10.63
N TRP A 581 -8.72 -2.37 10.10
CA TRP A 581 -7.46 -2.97 9.67
C TRP A 581 -6.63 -3.55 10.83
N ALA A 582 -6.51 -2.81 11.93
CA ALA A 582 -5.72 -3.21 13.09
C ALA A 582 -6.31 -4.50 13.69
N HIS A 583 -7.62 -4.57 13.90
CA HIS A 583 -8.27 -5.77 14.44
C HIS A 583 -8.18 -6.99 13.51
N ASP A 584 -8.12 -6.83 12.19
CA ASP A 584 -7.89 -7.98 11.29
C ASP A 584 -6.41 -8.44 11.26
N VAL A 585 -5.47 -7.50 11.30
CA VAL A 585 -4.08 -7.78 10.95
C VAL A 585 -3.19 -7.98 12.18
N ARG A 586 -3.33 -7.11 13.19
CA ARG A 586 -2.58 -7.15 14.44
C ARG A 586 -2.99 -8.38 15.26
N ASP A 587 -4.29 -8.53 15.50
CA ASP A 587 -4.81 -9.53 16.43
C ASP A 587 -4.64 -10.95 15.89
N LYS A 588 -4.53 -11.10 14.56
CA LYS A 588 -4.24 -12.37 13.88
C LYS A 588 -2.73 -12.59 13.63
N GLN A 589 -1.86 -11.70 14.12
CA GLN A 589 -0.40 -11.74 13.99
C GLN A 589 0.11 -11.94 12.55
N LYS A 590 -0.61 -11.45 11.53
CA LYS A 590 -0.31 -11.73 10.12
C LYS A 590 0.97 -11.07 9.63
N MET A 591 1.44 -10.01 10.30
CA MET A 591 2.60 -9.23 9.88
C MET A 591 3.17 -8.39 11.03
N LYS A 592 4.32 -7.73 10.77
CA LYS A 592 4.99 -6.82 11.69
C LYS A 592 4.92 -5.37 11.18
N PRO A 593 4.60 -4.37 12.03
CA PRO A 593 4.39 -2.99 11.61
C PRO A 593 5.72 -2.25 11.43
N TYR A 594 6.62 -2.74 10.58
CA TYR A 594 7.94 -2.13 10.39
C TYR A 594 7.92 -1.03 9.33
N VAL A 595 8.37 0.16 9.71
CA VAL A 595 8.58 1.29 8.79
C VAL A 595 10.08 1.53 8.63
N PRO A 596 10.63 1.49 7.39
CA PRO A 596 12.07 1.63 7.19
C PRO A 596 12.64 2.97 7.69
N GLY A 597 13.73 2.89 8.46
CA GLY A 597 14.58 4.04 8.78
C GLY A 597 14.13 4.93 9.94
N ILE A 598 12.97 4.65 10.57
CA ILE A 598 12.47 5.42 11.71
C ILE A 598 12.78 4.75 13.05
N LEU A 599 12.97 5.58 14.08
CA LEU A 599 13.29 5.18 15.44
C LEU A 599 12.16 4.36 16.11
N PRO A 600 10.85 4.67 15.92
CA PRO A 600 9.76 3.81 16.43
C PRO A 600 9.88 2.34 16.03
N THR A 601 10.34 2.03 14.82
CA THR A 601 10.56 0.63 14.41
C THR A 601 11.71 -0.02 15.17
N GLN A 602 12.74 0.74 15.57
CA GLN A 602 13.81 0.21 16.42
C GLN A 602 13.33 -0.03 17.85
N TRP A 603 12.51 0.87 18.39
CA TRP A 603 11.86 0.69 19.68
C TRP A 603 10.98 -0.55 19.68
N TYR A 604 10.09 -0.68 18.68
CA TYR A 604 9.20 -1.83 18.54
C TYR A 604 9.98 -3.15 18.51
N LYS A 605 11.06 -3.25 17.73
CA LYS A 605 11.94 -4.43 17.73
C LYS A 605 12.56 -4.72 19.10
N GLY A 606 12.84 -3.69 19.90
CA GLY A 606 13.29 -3.84 21.29
C GLY A 606 12.19 -4.32 22.25
N PHE A 607 10.95 -3.89 22.04
CA PHE A 607 9.78 -4.43 22.76
C PHE A 607 9.48 -5.88 22.36
N GLU A 608 9.58 -6.23 21.08
CA GLU A 608 9.41 -7.61 20.59
C GLU A 608 10.40 -8.59 21.23
N LYS A 609 11.67 -8.19 21.37
CA LYS A 609 12.69 -9.00 22.06
C LYS A 609 12.36 -9.28 23.53
N ARG A 610 11.49 -8.46 24.13
CA ARG A 610 11.04 -8.56 25.52
C ARG A 610 9.61 -9.09 25.64
N HIS A 611 8.97 -9.45 24.52
CA HIS A 611 7.56 -9.84 24.47
C HIS A 611 6.61 -8.77 25.02
N GLN A 612 6.92 -7.50 24.76
CA GLN A 612 6.17 -6.34 25.23
C GLN A 612 5.65 -5.47 24.07
N GLU A 613 5.64 -5.98 22.83
CA GLU A 613 5.23 -5.23 21.64
C GLU A 613 3.76 -4.78 21.67
N ALA A 614 2.90 -5.46 22.45
CA ALA A 614 1.52 -5.04 22.70
C ALA A 614 1.41 -3.71 23.46
N SER A 615 2.52 -3.20 24.01
CA SER A 615 2.59 -1.90 24.68
C SER A 615 2.85 -0.72 23.72
N MET A 616 2.99 -0.97 22.42
CA MET A 616 3.38 0.04 21.41
C MET A 616 2.37 0.11 20.25
N TRP A 617 1.14 0.52 20.59
CA TRP A 617 0.02 0.64 19.63
C TRP A 617 0.34 1.62 18.50
N GLU A 618 1.08 2.69 18.80
CA GLU A 618 1.38 3.78 17.87
C GLU A 618 2.18 3.27 16.68
N MET A 619 2.98 2.20 16.83
CA MET A 619 3.71 1.61 15.72
C MET A 619 2.77 1.04 14.66
N TRP A 620 1.64 0.45 15.06
CA TRP A 620 0.62 -0.04 14.14
C TRP A 620 -0.04 1.10 13.37
N HIS A 621 -0.35 2.21 14.05
CA HIS A 621 -0.90 3.39 13.40
C HIS A 621 0.11 4.07 12.47
N ILE A 622 1.38 4.18 12.88
CA ILE A 622 2.48 4.70 12.04
C ILE A 622 2.65 3.86 10.78
N TYR A 623 2.59 2.53 10.90
CA TYR A 623 2.67 1.62 9.76
C TYR A 623 1.44 1.74 8.85
N TYR A 624 0.24 1.84 9.43
CA TYR A 624 -0.98 2.06 8.66
C TYR A 624 -0.88 3.34 7.83
N SER A 625 -0.44 4.44 8.44
CA SER A 625 -0.22 5.71 7.76
C SER A 625 0.89 5.64 6.71
N TYR A 626 1.90 4.79 6.91
CA TYR A 626 2.95 4.53 5.93
C TYR A 626 2.40 3.86 4.67
N ILE A 627 1.57 2.84 4.81
CA ILE A 627 1.00 2.11 3.65
C ILE A 627 -0.18 2.86 2.99
N LYS A 628 -0.73 3.87 3.66
CA LYS A 628 -1.86 4.69 3.17
C LYS A 628 -1.48 6.13 2.78
N ASP A 629 -0.20 6.50 2.92
CA ASP A 629 0.28 7.87 2.68
C ASP A 629 -0.49 8.95 3.48
N LEU A 630 -0.76 8.68 4.76
CA LEU A 630 -1.52 9.59 5.64
C LEU A 630 -0.61 10.49 6.49
N TYR A 631 -1.13 11.68 6.82
CA TYR A 631 -0.43 12.70 7.61
C TYR A 631 -1.24 13.14 8.81
N CYS A 632 -0.57 13.35 9.95
CA CYS A 632 -1.14 14.02 11.11
C CYS A 632 -0.86 15.53 11.02
N VAL A 633 -1.86 16.34 11.32
CA VAL A 633 -1.74 17.81 11.37
C VAL A 633 -1.27 18.24 12.76
N TYR A 634 -0.15 18.96 12.79
CA TYR A 634 0.46 19.53 13.98
C TYR A 634 0.28 21.03 14.02
N CYS A 635 0.13 21.59 15.22
CA CYS A 635 0.23 23.03 15.43
C CYS A 635 1.69 23.49 15.46
N ASN A 636 1.96 24.69 14.93
CA ASN A 636 3.29 25.32 14.87
C ASN A 636 3.36 26.61 15.70
N LEU A 637 2.40 26.84 16.61
CA LEU A 637 2.20 28.10 17.31
C LEU A 637 3.44 28.61 18.06
N LYS A 638 4.24 27.74 18.67
CA LYS A 638 5.48 28.14 19.38
C LYS A 638 6.47 28.81 18.44
N VAL A 639 6.68 28.25 17.24
CA VAL A 639 7.58 28.85 16.24
C VAL A 639 6.94 30.03 15.54
N HIS A 640 5.64 29.96 15.24
CA HIS A 640 4.87 31.03 14.62
C HIS A 640 4.89 32.32 15.46
N THR A 641 4.63 32.19 16.76
CA THR A 641 4.52 33.32 17.70
C THR A 641 5.83 33.69 18.37
N GLY A 642 6.76 32.74 18.51
CA GLY A 642 7.95 32.88 19.35
C GLY A 642 7.69 32.81 20.86
N LYS A 643 6.47 32.46 21.29
CA LYS A 643 6.06 32.41 22.70
C LYS A 643 6.11 30.99 23.27
N GLY A 644 6.39 30.86 24.57
CA GLY A 644 6.36 29.57 25.28
C GLY A 644 4.95 29.12 25.68
N ASN A 645 4.09 30.08 26.02
CA ASN A 645 2.74 29.87 26.57
C ASN A 645 1.65 29.63 25.51
N VAL A 646 1.95 28.82 24.51
CA VAL A 646 1.04 28.54 23.39
C VAL A 646 0.80 27.06 23.17
N LEU A 647 1.13 26.23 24.17
CA LEU A 647 0.96 24.78 24.09
C LEU A 647 -0.51 24.40 24.20
N LEU A 648 -0.99 23.56 23.29
CA LEU A 648 -2.37 23.04 23.32
C LEU A 648 -2.50 21.81 24.22
N SER A 649 -1.43 21.06 24.42
CA SER A 649 -1.32 20.00 25.42
C SER A 649 0.06 19.95 26.05
N TRP A 650 0.13 19.36 27.25
CA TRP A 650 1.37 19.11 27.98
C TRP A 650 1.34 17.72 28.61
N ASN A 651 2.28 16.85 28.25
CA ASN A 651 2.47 15.58 28.93
C ASN A 651 3.38 15.79 30.15
N ARG A 652 2.89 15.38 31.33
CA ARG A 652 3.59 15.59 32.61
C ARG A 652 4.77 14.65 32.83
N LYS A 653 4.96 13.66 31.94
CA LYS A 653 6.02 12.65 31.94
C LYS A 653 6.13 11.94 33.29
N GLU A 654 4.97 11.65 33.87
CA GLU A 654 4.87 10.98 35.15
C GLU A 654 5.37 9.54 35.04
N LYS A 655 5.75 8.96 36.18
CA LYS A 655 6.18 7.57 36.22
C LYS A 655 5.10 6.67 35.61
N GLY A 656 5.50 5.78 34.71
CA GLY A 656 4.61 4.90 33.98
C GLY A 656 5.37 4.06 32.95
N LEU A 657 4.67 3.57 31.92
CA LEU A 657 5.24 2.70 30.88
C LEU A 657 6.45 3.30 30.15
N HIS A 658 6.50 4.63 30.00
CA HIS A 658 7.48 5.32 29.15
C HIS A 658 8.49 6.18 29.92
N PHE A 659 8.25 6.46 31.20
CA PHE A 659 9.11 7.33 32.00
C PHE A 659 9.38 6.74 33.38
N ASP A 660 10.66 6.69 33.75
CA ASP A 660 11.12 6.23 35.07
C ASP A 660 11.38 7.40 36.05
N ASN A 661 11.10 8.63 35.63
CA ASN A 661 11.46 9.84 36.37
C ASN A 661 10.65 9.97 37.68
N LYS A 662 11.37 10.22 38.79
CA LYS A 662 10.76 10.56 40.09
C LYS A 662 10.27 12.01 40.17
N GLN A 663 10.70 12.89 39.26
CA GLN A 663 10.29 14.29 39.24
C GLN A 663 9.19 14.52 38.20
N VAL A 664 7.99 14.81 38.68
CA VAL A 664 6.86 15.28 37.85
C VAL A 664 7.21 16.67 37.31
N VAL A 665 7.14 16.85 36.00
CA VAL A 665 7.34 18.18 35.42
C VAL A 665 6.11 19.02 35.72
N LYS A 666 6.27 20.10 36.50
CA LYS A 666 5.17 21.00 36.85
C LYS A 666 4.56 21.60 35.57
N SER A 667 3.36 21.16 35.25
CA SER A 667 2.50 21.82 34.27
C SER A 667 1.94 23.11 34.84
N THR A 668 1.84 24.16 34.00
CA THR A 668 0.78 25.19 33.98
C THR A 668 1.20 26.51 33.31
N ALA A 669 2.50 26.85 33.21
CA ALA A 669 2.90 28.15 32.66
C ALA A 669 2.90 28.22 31.11
N ASP A 670 2.97 27.06 30.44
CA ASP A 670 3.17 27.01 28.99
C ASP A 670 1.88 26.73 28.18
N LEU A 671 0.75 26.41 28.84
CA LEU A 671 -0.52 26.16 28.13
C LEU A 671 -1.11 27.45 27.57
N LEU A 672 -1.73 27.35 26.39
CA LEU A 672 -2.40 28.47 25.74
C LEU A 672 -3.62 28.92 26.56
N SER A 673 -3.58 30.14 27.09
CA SER A 673 -4.67 30.72 27.90
C SER A 673 -5.31 31.97 27.28
N HIS A 674 -4.71 32.52 26.22
CA HIS A 674 -5.22 33.69 25.50
C HIS A 674 -5.30 33.41 24.01
N TRP A 675 -6.43 33.75 23.40
CA TRP A 675 -6.66 33.49 21.98
C TRP A 675 -6.17 34.63 21.08
N ASN A 676 -5.66 34.28 19.90
CA ASN A 676 -5.43 35.19 18.79
C ASN A 676 -5.94 34.52 17.51
N ASP A 677 -6.74 35.23 16.71
CA ASP A 677 -7.33 34.68 15.48
C ASP A 677 -6.28 34.28 14.44
N SER A 678 -5.05 34.80 14.52
CA SER A 678 -3.94 34.34 13.68
C SER A 678 -3.61 32.86 13.88
N PHE A 679 -3.95 32.25 15.02
CA PHE A 679 -3.63 30.85 15.32
C PHE A 679 -4.38 29.84 14.45
N VAL A 680 -5.48 30.26 13.83
CA VAL A 680 -6.34 29.43 12.96
C VAL A 680 -6.38 29.92 11.52
N VAL A 681 -5.45 30.81 11.14
CA VAL A 681 -5.22 31.15 9.73
C VAL A 681 -4.45 29.99 9.11
N PHE A 682 -5.18 28.94 8.74
CA PHE A 682 -4.64 27.73 8.16
C PHE A 682 -4.53 27.85 6.64
N PRO A 683 -3.36 27.52 6.05
CA PRO A 683 -3.25 27.52 4.60
C PRO A 683 -3.97 26.29 4.03
N ARG A 684 -4.67 26.47 2.90
CA ARG A 684 -5.22 25.32 2.13
C ARG A 684 -4.13 24.30 1.79
N LYS A 685 -2.91 24.82 1.57
CA LYS A 685 -1.69 24.06 1.27
C LYS A 685 -0.64 24.30 2.35
N THR A 686 -0.49 23.36 3.29
CA THR A 686 0.56 23.42 4.32
C THR A 686 1.77 22.58 3.96
N ILE A 687 2.84 22.73 4.73
CA ILE A 687 4.06 21.93 4.63
C ILE A 687 3.77 20.49 5.04
N GLN A 688 4.11 19.56 4.15
CA GLN A 688 4.21 18.14 4.48
C GLN A 688 5.67 17.76 4.68
N PHE A 689 5.97 17.12 5.80
CA PHE A 689 7.27 16.49 6.04
C PHE A 689 7.23 15.03 5.60
N PHE A 690 8.35 14.52 5.08
CA PHE A 690 8.57 13.09 4.97
C PHE A 690 8.91 12.47 6.34
N TYR A 691 8.88 11.14 6.44
CA TYR A 691 9.37 10.39 7.61
C TYR A 691 10.79 10.78 8.04
N ASN A 692 11.63 11.26 7.11
CA ASN A 692 12.97 11.74 7.40
C ASN A 692 13.06 13.20 7.89
N GLY A 693 11.91 13.85 8.10
CA GLY A 693 11.80 15.25 8.52
C GLY A 693 12.25 16.26 7.46
N THR A 694 12.46 15.84 6.21
CA THR A 694 12.66 16.77 5.09
C THR A 694 11.30 17.27 4.57
N ILE A 695 11.25 18.52 4.14
CA ILE A 695 10.05 19.11 3.55
C ILE A 695 9.81 18.44 2.20
N TYR A 696 8.62 17.86 2.04
CA TYR A 696 8.19 17.21 0.80
C TYR A 696 7.68 18.24 -0.22
N ARG A 697 6.65 19.01 0.14
CA ARG A 697 6.02 20.06 -0.69
C ARG A 697 4.98 20.86 0.11
N ARG A 698 4.57 22.03 -0.41
CA ARG A 698 3.28 22.67 -0.07
C ARG A 698 2.18 22.09 -0.97
N VAL A 699 1.10 21.53 -0.42
CA VAL A 699 0.11 20.73 -1.20
C VAL A 699 -1.28 21.28 -1.24
#